data_AF-A0A7X7F6J4-F1
#
_entry.id   AF-A0A7X7F6J4-F1
#
_cell.length_a   1.000
_cell.length_b   1.000
_cell.length_c   1.000
_cell.angle_alpha   90.00
_cell.angle_beta   90.00
_cell.angle_gamma   90.00
#
_symmetry.space_group_name_H-M   'P 1'
#
loop_
_entity.id
_entity.type
_entity.pdbx_description
1 polymer ?
#
loop_
_entity_poly.entity_id
_entity_poly.type
_entity_poly.pdbx_seq_one_letter_code
_entity_poly.pdbx_strand_id
1 'polypeptide(L)'
;MRSATLLFIPVGSCSSRRGLIPPILAVFILAALVVPRGFADEPVPLSVVPTPTTEAASSDPADDPTAESASTLQVVPREDEPRPTRATTNSLPSSEPAATLVEPDEPAGEATIVEDAVPTKKVSPAPAEEALEPIPEPSSSDPPTVEAASFNGVTPGRTTPAQIAKQWGSPQSTHNEQGTLVHRYAVEPFKQVDVAISGDRVASIVVRLEKAFPAKLVAEQLQLTNIRPVLVSNELGDILGQSYPERGVLFAFEQNQQPGTPSMQVTEIVLEPLSPDSFLLRAETNLQSNFKQNLRDLDEAIKLAPNLARAHWLRSRVLAAMGRTDEAVEASRNTVALEGNNARYRVTHSQILDQAGRHAEAVAEAAAAIKMSEKRPHVKARAQCLMGDLLADAPEPDWAAALKFHTAAIQTADPLVVDRHPAIRLAAKEVMIDAHLGAANDIAWGRWAGKEKAVAEWTRRAAAFAEELIANDGGTDEHRFRVASRSLAALVGVEGKMDPTDWVRESVEVGRKMIAEAADEDERQQWNWDLGMALFNAVQIYQSRGEFDFALECGREATRHFTPETPETPLSPEQRYALGRLHFRLGSIHALDKSDHAAAVLSFDLAEPLLDQPVSKTPDAEWGRHGETLVSMGISYWETGQHEKAVALTKRGLDLMKAAVAAGMMSPDALGVPYENLAAMQRHLGNVAEAEQMERLAADSKSPEAARHDNTAGKPAETTRR
;
A
#
# COMPACT_ATOMS: atom_id res chain seq x y z
N MET A 1 -56.27 -6.36 15.15
CA MET A 1 -56.92 -5.97 16.42
C MET A 1 -57.03 -7.21 17.30
N ARG A 2 -56.46 -7.17 18.53
CA ARG A 2 -56.67 -8.10 19.67
C ARG A 2 -56.40 -9.61 19.43
N SER A 3 -55.84 -10.42 20.34
CA SER A 3 -54.99 -10.33 21.56
C SER A 3 -55.26 -11.61 22.40
N ALA A 4 -54.31 -11.95 23.29
CA ALA A 4 -54.34 -13.00 24.32
C ALA A 4 -54.02 -14.45 23.84
N THR A 5 -53.02 -15.21 24.32
CA THR A 5 -52.24 -15.32 25.60
C THR A 5 -52.74 -16.45 26.52
N LEU A 6 -51.85 -17.42 26.84
CA LEU A 6 -51.67 -18.20 28.09
C LEU A 6 -50.48 -19.18 27.87
N LEU A 7 -49.31 -18.98 28.51
CA LEU A 7 -48.79 -19.56 29.78
C LEU A 7 -48.58 -21.11 29.76
N PHE A 8 -47.42 -21.72 30.06
CA PHE A 8 -46.51 -21.72 31.25
C PHE A 8 -46.97 -22.67 32.41
N ILE A 9 -46.17 -23.58 33.02
CA ILE A 9 -44.73 -23.93 32.85
C ILE A 9 -44.33 -25.46 32.90
N PRO A 10 -43.91 -26.14 34.01
CA PRO A 10 -42.64 -26.90 33.94
C PRO A 10 -42.60 -28.33 34.55
N VAL A 11 -41.54 -29.10 34.26
CA VAL A 11 -40.62 -29.89 35.17
C VAL A 11 -39.43 -30.36 34.27
N GLY A 12 -38.15 -30.40 34.64
CA GLY A 12 -37.45 -29.95 35.84
C GLY A 12 -36.29 -30.89 36.27
N SER A 13 -35.03 -30.43 36.17
CA SER A 13 -33.80 -30.97 36.81
C SER A 13 -33.26 -32.36 36.36
N CYS A 14 -31.96 -32.68 36.46
CA CYS A 14 -30.82 -31.95 37.06
C CYS A 14 -29.44 -32.37 36.49
N SER A 15 -28.48 -31.42 36.48
CA SER A 15 -27.01 -31.52 36.71
C SER A 15 -26.18 -32.74 36.21
N SER A 16 -24.93 -32.59 35.72
CA SER A 16 -23.87 -31.78 36.36
C SER A 16 -22.66 -31.43 35.47
N ARG A 17 -21.88 -30.44 35.94
CA ARG A 17 -20.67 -29.83 35.34
C ARG A 17 -19.47 -30.79 35.27
N ARG A 18 -18.64 -30.69 34.21
CA ARG A 18 -17.29 -30.06 34.21
C ARG A 18 -16.59 -30.26 32.86
N GLY A 19 -15.86 -29.23 32.41
CA GLY A 19 -15.45 -29.07 31.02
C GLY A 19 -14.27 -29.89 30.51
N LEU A 20 -14.06 -29.76 29.19
CA LEU A 20 -12.81 -30.00 28.49
C LEU A 20 -12.71 -29.04 27.27
N ILE A 21 -11.70 -28.19 27.31
CA ILE A 21 -10.98 -27.48 26.23
C ILE A 21 -9.59 -28.19 26.22
N PRO A 22 -8.77 -28.33 25.14
CA PRO A 22 -8.65 -27.66 23.81
C PRO A 22 -8.54 -28.71 22.65
N PRO A 23 -7.85 -28.52 21.48
CA PRO A 23 -7.32 -27.32 20.75
C PRO A 23 -7.97 -27.13 19.33
N ILE A 24 -8.02 -25.96 18.66
CA ILE A 24 -7.01 -24.95 18.22
C ILE A 24 -6.10 -25.40 17.05
N LEU A 25 -6.28 -24.84 15.83
CA LEU A 25 -5.25 -24.01 15.14
C LEU A 25 -5.74 -23.30 13.85
N ALA A 26 -5.16 -22.11 13.59
CA ALA A 26 -4.89 -21.46 12.29
C ALA A 26 -6.02 -21.32 11.24
N VAL A 27 -6.69 -20.16 11.27
CA VAL A 27 -7.13 -19.50 10.03
C VAL A 27 -5.93 -18.71 9.51
N PHE A 28 -5.52 -18.97 8.26
CA PHE A 28 -4.72 -17.98 7.55
C PHE A 28 -5.64 -16.96 6.89
N ILE A 29 -5.38 -15.70 7.20
CA ILE A 29 -5.75 -14.59 6.31
C ILE A 29 -5.11 -14.90 4.96
N LEU A 30 -5.88 -14.77 3.87
CA LEU A 30 -5.22 -14.61 2.59
C LEU A 30 -4.55 -13.24 2.72
N ALA A 31 -3.23 -13.24 2.94
CA ALA A 31 -2.44 -12.02 2.87
C ALA A 31 -2.49 -11.59 1.40
N ALA A 32 -3.57 -10.89 1.05
CA ALA A 32 -3.52 -9.95 -0.03
C ALA A 32 -2.36 -9.04 0.34
N LEU A 33 -1.26 -9.20 -0.39
CA LEU A 33 -0.19 -8.22 -0.46
C LEU A 33 -0.82 -6.94 -1.00
N VAL A 34 -1.51 -6.20 -0.11
CA VAL A 34 -1.54 -4.76 -0.13
C VAL A 34 -0.09 -4.37 0.11
N VAL A 35 0.71 -4.47 -0.96
CA VAL A 35 2.01 -3.83 -1.05
C VAL A 35 1.71 -2.40 -0.66
N PRO A 36 2.21 -1.90 0.49
CA PRO A 36 1.90 -0.55 0.89
C PRO A 36 2.37 0.34 -0.26
N ARG A 37 1.44 1.08 -0.89
CA ARG A 37 1.83 2.05 -1.91
C ARG A 37 2.79 3.00 -1.21
N GLY A 38 4.03 2.91 -1.68
CA GLY A 38 5.18 2.97 -0.80
C GLY A 38 5.57 4.36 -0.35
N PHE A 39 6.14 4.37 0.85
CA PHE A 39 7.00 5.35 1.53
C PHE A 39 7.23 6.66 0.77
N ALA A 40 6.85 7.78 1.40
CA ALA A 40 7.55 9.03 1.13
C ALA A 40 8.93 9.00 1.82
N ASP A 41 9.95 9.34 1.04
CA ASP A 41 11.34 9.28 1.44
C ASP A 41 11.93 10.67 1.71
N GLU A 42 13.07 10.70 2.40
CA GLU A 42 13.86 11.90 2.59
C GLU A 42 14.34 12.41 1.22
N PRO A 43 13.92 13.62 0.75
CA PRO A 43 14.56 14.25 -0.39
C PRO A 43 16.01 14.53 -0.01
N VAL A 44 16.91 13.61 -0.33
CA VAL A 44 18.34 13.89 -0.38
C VAL A 44 18.48 15.13 -1.25
N PRO A 45 19.09 16.22 -0.76
CA PRO A 45 19.08 17.50 -1.44
C PRO A 45 19.56 17.32 -2.88
N LEU A 46 18.81 17.90 -3.82
CA LEU A 46 19.39 18.23 -5.12
C LEU A 46 20.65 19.04 -4.83
N SER A 47 21.80 18.58 -5.32
CA SER A 47 23.07 19.28 -5.15
C SER A 47 23.05 20.53 -6.01
N VAL A 48 22.38 21.58 -5.53
CA VAL A 48 22.53 22.94 -6.05
C VAL A 48 23.98 23.32 -5.79
N VAL A 49 24.79 23.16 -6.84
CA VAL A 49 26.26 23.09 -6.83
C VAL A 49 26.81 21.80 -6.19
N PRO A 50 27.61 20.99 -6.91
CA PRO A 50 28.51 20.03 -6.27
C PRO A 50 29.71 20.78 -5.69
N THR A 51 29.89 20.73 -4.37
CA THR A 51 31.19 21.06 -3.77
C THR A 51 32.19 19.99 -4.19
N PRO A 52 33.36 20.31 -4.77
CA PRO A 52 34.32 19.30 -5.16
C PRO A 52 34.92 18.63 -3.92
N THR A 53 34.46 17.42 -3.60
CA THR A 53 35.08 16.56 -2.60
C THR A 53 36.50 16.27 -3.06
N THR A 54 37.48 16.90 -2.42
CA THR A 54 38.89 16.61 -2.71
C THR A 54 39.21 15.24 -2.15
N GLU A 55 39.64 14.30 -2.99
CA GLU A 55 40.26 13.06 -2.53
C GLU A 55 41.56 13.41 -1.78
N ALA A 56 41.47 13.51 -0.47
CA ALA A 56 42.60 13.51 0.44
C ALA A 56 42.60 12.18 1.20
N ALA A 57 43.47 11.26 0.77
CA ALA A 57 43.75 10.08 1.56
C ALA A 57 44.43 10.50 2.87
N SER A 58 43.76 10.24 4.00
CA SER A 58 44.38 10.31 5.33
C SER A 58 44.02 9.08 6.15
N SER A 59 45.02 8.22 6.36
CA SER A 59 45.08 7.36 7.54
C SER A 59 45.04 8.25 8.79
N ASP A 60 44.27 7.93 9.82
CA ASP A 60 44.64 7.16 11.02
C ASP A 60 43.76 7.71 12.18
N PRO A 61 43.77 7.13 13.40
CA PRO A 61 43.93 5.73 13.79
C PRO A 61 42.74 5.28 14.69
N ALA A 62 42.86 4.10 15.30
CA ALA A 62 42.02 3.70 16.43
C ALA A 62 42.41 4.45 17.72
N ASP A 63 41.45 4.63 18.65
CA ASP A 63 41.70 4.34 20.06
C ASP A 63 40.40 4.14 20.87
N ASP A 64 40.52 3.43 22.00
CA ASP A 64 39.45 2.93 22.87
C ASP A 64 39.25 3.86 24.12
N PRO A 65 38.70 3.49 25.29
CA PRO A 65 37.72 4.36 25.97
C PRO A 65 38.22 4.92 27.32
N THR A 66 37.47 5.84 27.98
CA THR A 66 37.44 5.91 29.46
C THR A 66 36.38 6.85 30.06
N ALA A 67 35.90 6.45 31.25
CA ALA A 67 35.47 7.26 32.42
C ALA A 67 34.42 8.39 32.21
N GLU A 68 33.17 8.19 32.66
CA GLU A 68 32.71 8.43 34.06
C GLU A 68 32.63 9.90 34.50
N SER A 69 31.41 10.38 34.75
CA SER A 69 31.04 10.93 36.08
C SER A 69 29.52 11.00 36.24
N ALA A 70 29.03 10.59 37.41
CA ALA A 70 27.61 10.58 37.74
C ALA A 70 27.17 11.88 38.42
N SER A 71 25.88 12.20 38.35
CA SER A 71 25.18 12.88 39.45
C SER A 71 23.78 12.32 39.61
N THR A 72 23.36 12.16 40.87
CA THR A 72 22.16 11.42 41.28
C THR A 72 21.22 12.36 42.04
N LEU A 73 19.95 11.95 42.19
CA LEU A 73 18.91 12.54 43.07
C LEU A 73 18.28 13.84 42.49
N GLN A 74 16.99 14.14 42.71
CA GLN A 74 16.02 13.55 43.65
C GLN A 74 14.56 13.72 43.19
N VAL A 75 13.67 12.83 43.65
CA VAL A 75 12.21 12.89 43.44
C VAL A 75 11.52 13.39 44.72
N VAL A 76 10.64 14.41 44.62
CA VAL A 76 9.39 14.55 45.41
C VAL A 76 8.43 15.58 44.74
N PRO A 77 7.10 15.55 45.00
CA PRO A 77 6.07 16.12 44.13
C PRO A 77 5.39 17.39 44.67
N ARG A 78 4.41 17.94 43.93
CA ARG A 78 3.23 18.59 44.53
C ARG A 78 2.04 18.83 43.58
N GLU A 79 0.86 18.78 44.17
CA GLU A 79 -0.45 19.19 43.63
C GLU A 79 -0.63 20.72 43.68
N ASP A 80 -1.43 21.30 42.76
CA ASP A 80 -2.74 21.91 43.08
C ASP A 80 -3.33 22.72 41.89
N GLU A 81 -4.66 22.69 41.71
CA GLU A 81 -5.38 23.62 40.80
C GLU A 81 -5.45 25.05 41.40
N PRO A 82 -5.86 26.06 40.60
CA PRO A 82 -7.26 26.46 40.74
C PRO A 82 -7.97 26.92 39.43
N ARG A 83 -9.29 26.67 39.38
CA ARG A 83 -10.23 27.33 38.44
C ARG A 83 -10.45 28.82 38.77
N PRO A 84 -11.05 29.59 37.84
CA PRO A 84 -12.42 30.01 38.14
C PRO A 84 -13.44 29.95 36.97
N THR A 85 -14.68 29.71 37.39
CA THR A 85 -16.02 29.86 36.76
C THR A 85 -16.36 31.34 36.40
N ARG A 86 -17.41 31.74 35.64
CA ARG A 86 -18.48 31.12 34.81
C ARG A 86 -19.39 32.26 34.30
N ALA A 87 -19.96 32.19 33.10
CA ALA A 87 -21.20 32.93 32.75
C ALA A 87 -22.03 32.19 31.69
N THR A 88 -23.32 31.99 31.97
CA THR A 88 -24.39 31.43 31.12
C THR A 88 -25.17 32.59 30.45
N THR A 89 -25.98 32.47 29.37
CA THR A 89 -27.19 31.61 29.17
C THR A 89 -27.76 31.76 27.73
N ASN A 90 -28.51 30.74 27.26
CA ASN A 90 -29.68 30.81 26.33
C ASN A 90 -29.48 31.27 24.85
N SER A 91 -30.29 30.87 23.85
CA SER A 91 -31.16 29.69 23.61
C SER A 91 -31.70 29.74 22.16
N LEU A 92 -32.03 28.60 21.53
CA LEU A 92 -32.65 28.48 20.18
C LEU A 92 -34.07 29.10 20.10
N PRO A 93 -34.60 29.39 18.89
CA PRO A 93 -35.51 28.42 18.27
C PRO A 93 -35.39 28.27 16.72
N SER A 94 -36.05 27.23 16.20
CA SER A 94 -36.14 26.82 14.79
C SER A 94 -37.37 27.35 14.06
N SER A 95 -37.33 27.42 12.72
CA SER A 95 -38.51 27.18 11.84
C SER A 95 -38.16 27.04 10.35
N GLU A 96 -38.64 25.97 9.73
CA GLU A 96 -38.85 25.79 8.27
C GLU A 96 -40.34 26.09 7.94
N PRO A 97 -40.81 26.26 6.68
CA PRO A 97 -41.13 25.09 5.84
C PRO A 97 -41.14 25.23 4.28
N ALA A 98 -40.80 24.11 3.62
CA ALA A 98 -41.47 23.43 2.48
C ALA A 98 -41.89 24.10 1.12
N ALA A 99 -41.36 23.51 0.02
CA ALA A 99 -42.00 23.00 -1.23
C ALA A 99 -42.91 23.93 -2.12
N THR A 100 -43.00 23.79 -3.46
CA THR A 100 -43.17 22.60 -4.34
C THR A 100 -42.80 22.83 -5.82
N LEU A 101 -42.34 21.76 -6.53
CA LEU A 101 -42.73 21.21 -7.88
C LEU A 101 -43.09 22.18 -9.06
N VAL A 102 -42.80 21.95 -10.36
CA VAL A 102 -42.17 20.87 -11.17
C VAL A 102 -41.81 21.45 -12.58
N GLU A 103 -40.98 20.73 -13.36
CA GLU A 103 -40.51 21.00 -14.75
C GLU A 103 -41.63 20.82 -15.85
N PRO A 104 -41.39 20.75 -17.19
CA PRO A 104 -40.17 20.93 -18.03
C PRO A 104 -40.37 21.71 -19.37
N ASP A 105 -39.36 21.58 -20.24
CA ASP A 105 -39.34 21.56 -21.73
C ASP A 105 -38.90 22.78 -22.59
N GLU A 106 -37.95 22.44 -23.47
CA GLU A 106 -37.37 23.11 -24.65
C GLU A 106 -38.31 23.02 -25.91
N PRO A 107 -37.91 23.28 -27.19
CA PRO A 107 -36.70 23.91 -27.77
C PRO A 107 -36.95 24.98 -28.88
N ALA A 108 -35.84 25.45 -29.46
CA ALA A 108 -35.61 25.83 -30.88
C ALA A 108 -36.07 27.21 -31.42
N GLY A 109 -35.17 27.82 -32.21
CA GLY A 109 -35.42 29.02 -33.02
C GLY A 109 -34.15 29.59 -33.67
N GLU A 110 -33.88 29.26 -34.93
CA GLU A 110 -32.76 29.79 -35.72
C GLU A 110 -33.01 31.22 -36.27
N ALA A 111 -31.91 31.82 -36.74
CA ALA A 111 -31.81 32.77 -37.86
C ALA A 111 -32.07 34.29 -37.65
N THR A 112 -30.94 35.03 -37.59
CA THR A 112 -30.51 36.10 -38.52
C THR A 112 -31.47 37.19 -39.00
N ILE A 113 -31.03 38.47 -38.89
CA ILE A 113 -31.02 39.58 -39.89
C ILE A 113 -30.71 40.89 -39.12
N VAL A 114 -29.46 41.40 -39.14
CA VAL A 114 -28.81 42.32 -40.10
C VAL A 114 -29.13 43.82 -39.87
N GLU A 115 -28.06 44.59 -39.59
CA GLU A 115 -27.81 46.04 -39.78
C GLU A 115 -28.87 47.06 -39.28
N ASP A 116 -28.49 48.11 -38.55
CA ASP A 116 -27.79 49.26 -39.17
C ASP A 116 -26.92 50.10 -38.20
N ALA A 117 -26.01 50.90 -38.75
CA ALA A 117 -24.90 51.53 -38.03
C ALA A 117 -25.09 53.03 -37.68
N VAL A 118 -24.52 53.47 -36.55
CA VAL A 118 -24.24 54.90 -36.25
C VAL A 118 -22.85 55.02 -35.59
N PRO A 119 -21.95 55.90 -36.09
CA PRO A 119 -20.54 55.91 -35.70
C PRO A 119 -20.24 56.80 -34.48
N THR A 120 -19.27 56.38 -33.65
CA THR A 120 -18.67 57.24 -32.61
C THR A 120 -17.14 57.23 -32.65
N LYS A 121 -16.53 58.30 -32.11
CA LYS A 121 -15.14 58.70 -32.37
C LYS A 121 -14.09 57.79 -31.74
N LYS A 122 -12.95 57.69 -32.44
CA LYS A 122 -11.67 57.21 -31.90
C LYS A 122 -11.33 57.86 -30.55
N VAL A 123 -11.03 57.03 -29.56
CA VAL A 123 -10.12 57.33 -28.45
C VAL A 123 -9.06 56.23 -28.49
N SER A 124 -7.81 56.60 -28.71
CA SER A 124 -6.69 55.64 -28.68
C SER A 124 -6.31 55.33 -27.23
N PRO A 125 -6.19 54.06 -26.82
CA PRO A 125 -5.45 53.69 -25.61
C PRO A 125 -3.94 53.87 -25.81
N ALA A 126 -3.21 53.87 -24.70
CA ALA A 126 -1.75 53.94 -24.63
C ALA A 126 -1.05 52.76 -25.34
N PRO A 127 0.25 52.88 -25.73
CA PRO A 127 0.99 51.76 -26.28
C PRO A 127 1.05 50.59 -25.29
N ALA A 128 0.87 49.38 -25.80
CA ALA A 128 0.99 48.16 -25.01
C ALA A 128 2.43 47.98 -24.50
N GLU A 129 2.57 47.44 -23.29
CA GLU A 129 3.82 46.80 -22.88
C GLU A 129 4.15 45.68 -23.86
N GLU A 130 5.42 45.47 -24.19
CA GLU A 130 5.87 44.37 -25.05
C GLU A 130 5.57 43.02 -24.37
N ALA A 131 4.41 42.46 -24.70
CA ALA A 131 4.03 41.11 -24.33
C ALA A 131 4.76 40.11 -25.23
N LEU A 132 5.24 39.03 -24.64
CA LEU A 132 5.94 37.95 -25.34
C LEU A 132 4.97 37.32 -26.35
N GLU A 133 5.22 37.51 -27.65
CA GLU A 133 4.29 37.03 -28.70
C GLU A 133 4.28 35.50 -28.78
N PRO A 134 3.11 34.83 -28.67
CA PRO A 134 3.04 33.37 -28.76
C PRO A 134 3.30 32.89 -30.19
N ILE A 135 4.23 31.94 -30.35
CA ILE A 135 4.41 31.19 -31.60
C ILE A 135 3.52 29.94 -31.51
N PRO A 136 2.53 29.74 -32.41
CA PRO A 136 1.66 28.56 -32.36
C PRO A 136 2.42 27.27 -32.70
N GLU A 137 2.19 26.23 -31.90
CA GLU A 137 2.85 24.93 -32.03
C GLU A 137 2.36 24.11 -33.25
N PRO A 138 3.25 23.33 -33.89
CA PRO A 138 2.85 22.14 -34.63
C PRO A 138 2.57 21.00 -33.63
N SER A 139 1.35 20.46 -33.65
CA SER A 139 0.95 19.35 -32.78
C SER A 139 1.63 18.03 -33.19
N SER A 140 2.79 17.72 -32.62
CA SER A 140 3.43 16.39 -32.73
C SER A 140 3.01 15.50 -31.57
N SER A 141 2.45 14.34 -31.86
CA SER A 141 2.13 13.29 -30.87
C SER A 141 3.32 12.40 -30.50
N ASP A 142 4.52 12.74 -30.97
CA ASP A 142 5.75 12.02 -30.66
C ASP A 142 6.23 12.34 -29.23
N PRO A 143 6.80 11.38 -28.49
CA PRO A 143 7.36 11.64 -27.17
C PRO A 143 8.51 12.67 -27.26
N PRO A 144 8.65 13.58 -26.29
CA PRO A 144 9.65 14.65 -26.35
C PRO A 144 11.07 14.09 -26.44
N THR A 145 11.87 14.68 -27.33
CA THR A 145 13.27 14.26 -27.52
C THR A 145 14.12 14.64 -26.31
N VAL A 146 14.85 13.65 -25.78
CA VAL A 146 15.77 13.80 -24.66
C VAL A 146 17.09 14.41 -25.19
N GLU A 147 17.18 15.75 -25.17
CA GLU A 147 18.35 16.52 -25.59
C GLU A 147 18.45 17.84 -24.79
N ALA A 148 19.63 18.09 -24.19
CA ALA A 148 19.90 19.33 -23.46
C ALA A 148 19.60 20.56 -24.32
N ALA A 149 18.79 21.47 -23.79
CA ALA A 149 18.40 22.70 -24.48
C ALA A 149 19.61 23.64 -24.66
N SER A 150 19.54 24.44 -25.73
CA SER A 150 20.58 25.39 -26.10
C SER A 150 20.04 26.81 -26.03
N PHE A 151 20.83 27.74 -25.50
CA PHE A 151 20.56 29.17 -25.56
C PHE A 151 21.49 29.79 -26.60
N ASN A 152 20.95 30.49 -27.61
CA ASN A 152 21.72 31.16 -28.68
C ASN A 152 22.90 30.33 -29.24
N GLY A 153 22.67 29.03 -29.47
CA GLY A 153 23.65 28.07 -30.02
C GLY A 153 24.64 27.47 -29.01
N VAL A 154 24.60 27.88 -27.75
CA VAL A 154 25.42 27.34 -26.65
C VAL A 154 24.61 26.28 -25.91
N THR A 155 25.16 25.07 -25.82
CA THR A 155 24.53 23.92 -25.17
C THR A 155 25.43 23.44 -24.02
N PRO A 156 24.92 23.38 -22.77
CA PRO A 156 25.64 22.79 -21.65
C PRO A 156 26.16 21.38 -21.97
N GLY A 157 27.34 21.05 -21.44
CA GLY A 157 28.03 19.78 -21.69
C GLY A 157 28.61 19.61 -23.10
N ARG A 158 28.16 20.35 -24.12
CA ARG A 158 28.62 20.21 -25.52
C ARG A 158 29.52 21.35 -25.99
N THR A 159 29.15 22.60 -25.71
CA THR A 159 29.86 23.79 -26.19
C THR A 159 31.07 24.14 -25.32
N THR A 160 32.15 24.63 -25.94
CA THR A 160 33.39 25.07 -25.27
C THR A 160 33.46 26.60 -25.12
N PRO A 161 34.26 27.14 -24.17
CA PRO A 161 34.46 28.58 -24.02
C PRO A 161 34.92 29.28 -25.32
N ALA A 162 35.76 28.61 -26.12
CA ALA A 162 36.25 29.14 -27.39
C ALA A 162 35.15 29.27 -28.45
N GLN A 163 34.16 28.38 -28.45
CA GLN A 163 32.99 28.48 -29.32
C GLN A 163 32.08 29.63 -28.90
N ILE A 164 31.86 29.83 -27.59
CA ILE A 164 31.12 31.00 -27.07
C ILE A 164 31.84 32.29 -27.46
N ALA A 165 33.16 32.38 -27.25
CA ALA A 165 33.94 33.56 -27.59
C ALA A 165 33.85 33.92 -29.09
N LYS A 166 33.69 32.91 -29.97
CA LYS A 166 33.47 33.11 -31.40
C LYS A 166 32.04 33.55 -31.75
N GLN A 167 31.05 33.15 -30.96
CA GLN A 167 29.63 33.36 -31.27
C GLN A 167 29.00 34.56 -30.57
N TRP A 168 29.36 34.81 -29.31
CA TRP A 168 28.86 35.91 -28.47
C TRP A 168 29.92 36.99 -28.17
N GLY A 169 31.20 36.72 -28.47
CA GLY A 169 32.30 37.62 -28.15
C GLY A 169 32.88 37.42 -26.76
N SER A 170 33.63 38.41 -26.27
CA SER A 170 34.24 38.37 -24.93
C SER A 170 33.19 38.64 -23.84
N PRO A 171 33.25 37.97 -22.67
CA PRO A 171 32.37 38.26 -21.55
C PRO A 171 32.60 39.69 -21.01
N GLN A 172 31.56 40.29 -20.44
CA GLN A 172 31.65 41.58 -19.77
C GLN A 172 32.47 41.52 -18.48
N SER A 173 32.36 40.40 -17.77
CA SER A 173 33.18 40.10 -16.60
C SER A 173 33.34 38.60 -16.42
N THR A 174 34.40 38.22 -15.73
CA THR A 174 34.71 36.84 -15.38
C THR A 174 35.07 36.80 -13.91
N HIS A 175 34.46 35.86 -13.18
CA HIS A 175 34.67 35.69 -11.74
C HIS A 175 34.62 34.21 -11.38
N ASN A 176 35.23 33.85 -10.24
CA ASN A 176 35.12 32.51 -9.69
C ASN A 176 34.03 32.51 -8.61
N GLU A 177 33.03 31.66 -8.75
CA GLU A 177 31.96 31.44 -7.78
C GLU A 177 32.09 30.02 -7.23
N GLN A 178 32.41 29.90 -5.94
CA GLN A 178 32.63 28.62 -5.24
C GLN A 178 33.64 27.67 -5.92
N GLY A 179 34.61 28.21 -6.67
CA GLY A 179 35.61 27.44 -7.42
C GLY A 179 35.26 27.15 -8.88
N THR A 180 34.05 27.49 -9.33
CA THR A 180 33.63 27.41 -10.73
C THR A 180 33.87 28.75 -11.44
N LEU A 181 34.38 28.70 -12.68
CA LEU A 181 34.64 29.90 -13.48
C LEU A 181 33.34 30.36 -14.16
N VAL A 182 32.87 31.56 -13.86
CA VAL A 182 31.60 32.11 -14.38
C VAL A 182 31.88 33.32 -15.28
N HIS A 183 31.45 33.22 -16.54
CA HIS A 183 31.51 34.26 -17.56
C HIS A 183 30.16 34.98 -17.68
N ARG A 184 30.15 36.30 -17.47
CA ARG A 184 28.94 37.13 -17.55
C ARG A 184 28.80 37.80 -18.91
N TYR A 185 27.63 37.67 -19.51
CA TYR A 185 27.25 38.30 -20.78
C TYR A 185 25.97 39.14 -20.59
N ALA A 186 25.86 40.24 -21.33
CA ALA A 186 24.59 40.91 -21.54
C ALA A 186 24.03 40.46 -22.90
N VAL A 187 22.79 40.00 -22.91
CA VAL A 187 22.09 39.49 -24.08
C VAL A 187 20.67 40.03 -23.99
N GLU A 188 20.35 41.08 -24.74
CA GLU A 188 19.00 41.64 -24.78
C GLU A 188 17.98 40.56 -25.20
N PRO A 189 16.77 40.50 -24.60
CA PRO A 189 16.20 41.40 -23.58
C PRO A 189 16.42 40.91 -22.13
N PHE A 190 17.43 40.07 -21.88
CA PHE A 190 17.68 39.47 -20.57
C PHE A 190 18.59 40.34 -19.72
N LYS A 191 18.19 40.53 -18.46
CA LYS A 191 18.94 41.29 -17.43
C LYS A 191 20.39 40.86 -17.30
N GLN A 192 20.62 39.55 -17.41
CA GLN A 192 21.93 38.95 -17.21
C GLN A 192 21.95 37.51 -17.77
N VAL A 193 23.05 37.12 -18.41
CA VAL A 193 23.32 35.71 -18.74
C VAL A 193 24.68 35.33 -18.17
N ASP A 194 24.68 34.46 -17.16
CA ASP A 194 25.90 33.89 -16.59
C ASP A 194 26.12 32.48 -17.14
N VAL A 195 27.34 32.22 -17.61
CA VAL A 195 27.76 30.92 -18.16
C VAL A 195 28.85 30.35 -17.26
N ALA A 196 28.52 29.27 -16.55
CA ALA A 196 29.48 28.52 -15.74
C ALA A 196 30.31 27.59 -16.64
N ILE A 197 31.62 27.55 -16.44
CA ILE A 197 32.58 26.72 -17.17
C ILE A 197 33.22 25.72 -16.20
N SER A 198 33.22 24.45 -16.60
CA SER A 198 33.94 23.37 -15.90
C SER A 198 34.83 22.62 -16.90
N GLY A 199 36.13 22.56 -16.61
CA GLY A 199 37.13 22.10 -17.57
C GLY A 199 37.12 22.97 -18.84
N ASP A 200 36.92 22.33 -20.00
CA ASP A 200 36.81 22.99 -21.32
C ASP A 200 35.35 23.03 -21.84
N ARG A 201 34.35 22.90 -20.96
CA ARG A 201 32.92 22.80 -21.35
C ARG A 201 32.05 23.74 -20.52
N VAL A 202 30.95 24.18 -21.12
CA VAL A 202 29.87 24.86 -20.39
C VAL A 202 29.25 23.88 -19.40
N ALA A 203 29.31 24.23 -18.12
CA ALA A 203 28.69 23.50 -17.02
C ALA A 203 27.20 23.88 -16.89
N SER A 204 26.85 25.16 -16.98
CA SER A 204 25.46 25.63 -17.01
C SER A 204 25.34 27.03 -17.62
N ILE A 205 24.12 27.42 -17.97
CA ILE A 205 23.76 28.79 -18.37
C ILE A 205 22.61 29.25 -17.48
N VAL A 206 22.77 30.36 -16.77
CA VAL A 206 21.74 31.00 -15.94
C VAL A 206 21.28 32.28 -16.65
N VAL A 207 20.03 32.29 -17.11
CA VAL A 207 19.38 33.44 -17.75
C VAL A 207 18.49 34.12 -16.73
N ARG A 208 18.86 35.33 -16.30
CA ARG A 208 18.08 36.15 -15.35
C ARG A 208 17.10 37.04 -16.10
N LEU A 209 15.83 36.98 -15.71
CA LEU A 209 14.77 37.80 -16.30
C LEU A 209 14.72 39.19 -15.64
N GLU A 210 14.26 40.21 -16.37
CA GLU A 210 14.15 41.58 -15.83
C GLU A 210 13.05 41.71 -14.76
N LYS A 211 11.96 40.96 -14.95
CA LYS A 211 10.86 40.78 -14.00
C LYS A 211 10.50 39.30 -13.93
N ALA A 212 9.77 38.91 -12.90
CA ALA A 212 9.27 37.54 -12.81
C ALA A 212 8.10 37.31 -13.80
N PHE A 213 7.97 36.10 -14.34
CA PHE A 213 6.92 35.74 -15.29
C PHE A 213 6.22 34.42 -14.91
N PRO A 214 4.90 34.27 -15.15
CA PRO A 214 4.19 33.02 -14.89
C PRO A 214 4.83 31.83 -15.61
N ALA A 215 5.13 30.76 -14.86
CA ALA A 215 5.86 29.60 -15.36
C ALA A 215 5.24 28.93 -16.60
N LYS A 216 3.90 28.98 -16.74
CA LYS A 216 3.19 28.49 -17.92
C LYS A 216 3.56 29.27 -19.20
N LEU A 217 3.66 30.59 -19.14
CA LEU A 217 4.02 31.42 -20.29
C LEU A 217 5.48 31.20 -20.72
N VAL A 218 6.38 31.04 -19.74
CA VAL A 218 7.79 30.71 -20.02
C VAL A 218 7.90 29.31 -20.65
N ALA A 219 7.11 28.34 -20.20
CA ALA A 219 7.06 27.00 -20.78
C ALA A 219 6.50 27.00 -22.21
N GLU A 220 5.43 27.75 -22.48
CA GLU A 220 4.87 27.95 -23.82
C GLU A 220 5.90 28.55 -24.78
N GLN A 221 6.58 29.63 -24.39
CA GLN A 221 7.58 30.28 -25.23
C GLN A 221 8.82 29.41 -25.51
N LEU A 222 9.17 28.51 -24.59
CA LEU A 222 10.27 27.55 -24.74
C LEU A 222 9.84 26.20 -25.35
N GLN A 223 8.56 26.03 -25.73
CA GLN A 223 8.00 24.78 -26.27
C GLN A 223 8.18 23.57 -25.32
N LEU A 224 8.05 23.82 -24.00
CA LEU A 224 8.14 22.84 -22.91
C LEU A 224 6.77 22.35 -22.43
N THR A 225 5.70 22.88 -23.01
CA THR A 225 4.28 22.52 -22.80
C THR A 225 4.01 21.01 -22.90
N ASN A 226 4.62 20.34 -23.88
CA ASN A 226 4.48 18.91 -24.13
C ASN A 226 5.39 18.03 -23.25
N ILE A 227 6.03 18.62 -22.23
CA ILE A 227 6.94 17.94 -21.31
C ILE A 227 6.41 18.05 -19.88
N ARG A 228 6.26 16.91 -19.19
CA ARG A 228 5.80 16.85 -17.79
C ARG A 228 6.87 17.46 -16.85
N PRO A 229 6.64 18.62 -16.20
CA PRO A 229 7.61 19.15 -15.25
C PRO A 229 7.65 18.33 -13.96
N VAL A 230 8.66 18.58 -13.13
CA VAL A 230 8.70 18.19 -11.72
C VAL A 230 9.01 19.41 -10.86
N LEU A 231 8.33 19.56 -9.71
CA LEU A 231 8.64 20.62 -8.76
C LEU A 231 9.92 20.29 -8.00
N VAL A 232 10.79 21.29 -7.83
CA VAL A 232 12.04 21.18 -7.08
C VAL A 232 11.86 21.87 -5.74
N SER A 233 12.10 21.15 -4.64
CA SER A 233 12.01 21.67 -3.28
C SER A 233 13.32 21.54 -2.50
N ASN A 234 13.43 22.30 -1.41
CA ASN A 234 14.47 22.11 -0.40
C ASN A 234 14.12 20.97 0.58
N GLU A 235 15.04 20.65 1.50
CA GLU A 235 14.87 19.63 2.56
C GLU A 235 13.66 19.89 3.49
N LEU A 236 13.21 21.14 3.59
CA LEU A 236 12.08 21.57 4.41
C LEU A 236 10.73 21.51 3.66
N GLY A 237 10.74 21.23 2.35
CA GLY A 237 9.56 21.16 1.50
C GLY A 237 9.18 22.46 0.77
N ASP A 238 9.96 23.54 0.90
CA ASP A 238 9.71 24.78 0.15
C ASP A 238 10.06 24.57 -1.33
N ILE A 239 9.11 24.88 -2.22
CA ILE A 239 9.31 24.71 -3.67
C ILE A 239 10.10 25.90 -4.20
N LEU A 240 11.31 25.61 -4.67
CA LEU A 240 12.28 26.56 -5.22
C LEU A 240 12.10 26.78 -6.72
N GLY A 241 11.44 25.86 -7.42
CA GLY A 241 11.39 25.88 -8.88
C GLY A 241 10.65 24.69 -9.51
N GLN A 242 10.77 24.57 -10.83
CA GLN A 242 10.32 23.39 -11.58
C GLN A 242 11.30 23.00 -12.68
N SER A 243 11.57 21.71 -12.85
CA SER A 243 12.52 21.17 -13.83
C SER A 243 11.81 20.41 -14.96
N TYR A 244 12.41 20.45 -16.15
CA TYR A 244 12.05 19.70 -17.36
C TYR A 244 13.22 18.77 -17.72
N PRO A 245 13.23 17.52 -17.19
CA PRO A 245 14.36 16.60 -17.29
C PRO A 245 14.87 16.36 -18.71
N GLU A 246 13.96 16.17 -19.67
CA GLU A 246 14.26 15.86 -21.09
C GLU A 246 15.06 16.97 -21.78
N ARG A 247 15.05 18.18 -21.24
CA ARG A 247 15.71 19.36 -21.82
C ARG A 247 16.81 19.94 -20.95
N GLY A 248 17.04 19.41 -19.74
CA GLY A 248 17.99 19.98 -18.79
C GLY A 248 17.64 21.43 -18.41
N VAL A 249 16.35 21.76 -18.33
CA VAL A 249 15.86 23.10 -17.96
C VAL A 249 15.37 23.09 -16.52
N LEU A 250 15.70 24.12 -15.76
CA LEU A 250 15.13 24.42 -14.44
C LEU A 250 14.66 25.88 -14.43
N PHE A 251 13.42 26.11 -14.03
CA PHE A 251 12.94 27.44 -13.69
C PHE A 251 13.13 27.66 -12.20
N ALA A 252 13.89 28.69 -11.81
CA ALA A 252 13.92 29.16 -10.44
C ALA A 252 12.73 30.10 -10.21
N PHE A 253 12.05 29.93 -9.08
CA PHE A 253 10.90 30.74 -8.70
C PHE A 253 11.27 31.88 -7.76
N GLU A 254 10.47 32.95 -7.78
CA GLU A 254 10.49 33.99 -6.75
C GLU A 254 10.18 33.38 -5.37
N GLN A 255 10.96 33.76 -4.35
CA GLN A 255 10.76 33.27 -2.98
C GLN A 255 9.39 33.69 -2.44
N ASN A 256 8.55 32.71 -2.13
CA ASN A 256 7.27 32.95 -1.48
C ASN A 256 7.44 33.14 0.04
N GLN A 257 6.58 33.95 0.66
CA GLN A 257 6.56 34.13 2.12
C GLN A 257 5.78 33.02 2.86
N GLN A 258 5.04 32.18 2.13
CA GLN A 258 4.31 31.03 2.67
C GLN A 258 5.06 29.72 2.36
N PRO A 259 5.57 29.01 3.39
CA PRO A 259 6.26 27.73 3.22
C PRO A 259 5.43 26.72 2.44
N GLY A 260 6.12 25.87 1.66
CA GLY A 260 5.49 24.79 0.89
C GLY A 260 4.56 25.19 -0.27
N THR A 261 4.31 26.49 -0.51
CA THR A 261 3.47 26.96 -1.63
C THR A 261 4.32 27.64 -2.71
N PRO A 262 4.32 27.15 -3.97
CA PRO A 262 5.14 27.75 -5.02
C PRO A 262 4.56 29.10 -5.48
N SER A 263 5.41 30.09 -5.72
CA SER A 263 4.96 31.35 -6.34
C SER A 263 4.56 31.17 -7.81
N MET A 264 5.13 30.15 -8.48
CA MET A 264 5.00 29.89 -9.92
C MET A 264 5.43 31.08 -10.81
N GLN A 265 6.20 32.02 -10.25
CA GLN A 265 6.77 33.17 -10.95
C GLN A 265 8.25 32.94 -11.19
N VAL A 266 8.63 32.71 -12.45
CA VAL A 266 10.00 32.42 -12.88
C VAL A 266 10.84 33.68 -12.86
N THR A 267 11.95 33.66 -12.14
CA THR A 267 12.94 34.75 -12.07
C THR A 267 14.22 34.41 -12.84
N GLU A 268 14.59 33.14 -12.88
CA GLU A 268 15.75 32.64 -13.62
C GLU A 268 15.41 31.36 -14.39
N ILE A 269 16.00 31.21 -15.58
CA ILE A 269 15.95 29.98 -16.38
C ILE A 269 17.38 29.42 -16.39
N VAL A 270 17.56 28.25 -15.79
CA VAL A 270 18.83 27.54 -15.73
C VAL A 270 18.82 26.41 -16.76
N LEU A 271 19.90 26.32 -17.52
CA LEU A 271 20.16 25.28 -18.53
C LEU A 271 21.38 24.48 -18.10
N GLU A 272 21.22 23.17 -18.01
CA GLU A 272 22.23 22.22 -17.53
C GLU A 272 22.36 21.03 -18.51
N PRO A 273 23.45 20.25 -18.44
CA PRO A 273 23.52 18.95 -19.09
C PRO A 273 22.44 18.03 -18.53
N LEU A 274 22.00 17.06 -19.33
CA LEU A 274 21.05 16.05 -18.84
C LEU A 274 21.67 15.30 -17.65
N SER A 275 20.99 15.37 -16.50
CA SER A 275 21.36 14.69 -15.26
C SER A 275 20.30 13.65 -14.89
N PRO A 276 20.67 12.56 -14.18
CA PRO A 276 19.69 11.58 -13.73
C PRO A 276 18.75 12.15 -12.64
N ASP A 277 19.16 13.18 -11.91
CA ASP A 277 18.50 13.61 -10.68
C ASP A 277 17.09 14.17 -10.91
N SER A 278 16.87 14.98 -11.94
CA SER A 278 15.52 15.49 -12.25
C SER A 278 14.58 14.40 -12.75
N PHE A 279 15.09 13.38 -13.44
CA PHE A 279 14.29 12.20 -13.82
C PHE A 279 13.94 11.34 -12.58
N LEU A 280 14.92 11.13 -11.68
CA LEU A 280 14.71 10.41 -10.42
C LEU A 280 13.67 11.10 -9.54
N LEU A 281 13.80 12.42 -9.35
CA LEU A 281 12.84 13.21 -8.59
C LEU A 281 11.44 13.09 -9.18
N ARG A 282 11.29 13.20 -10.51
CA ARG A 282 9.97 13.08 -11.17
C ARG A 282 9.34 11.70 -11.01
N ALA A 283 10.15 10.64 -11.06
CA ALA A 283 9.69 9.28 -10.79
C ALA A 283 9.34 9.06 -9.31
N GLU A 284 10.11 9.62 -8.38
CA GLU A 284 9.94 9.47 -6.92
C GLU A 284 8.71 10.24 -6.40
N THR A 285 8.48 11.48 -6.86
CA THR A 285 7.27 12.26 -6.53
C THR A 285 5.98 11.56 -6.97
N ASN A 286 6.05 10.73 -8.02
CA ASN A 286 4.88 10.06 -8.60
C ASN A 286 4.91 8.54 -8.38
N LEU A 287 5.71 8.00 -7.46
CA LEU A 287 6.07 6.58 -7.46
C LEU A 287 4.88 5.60 -7.33
N GLN A 288 3.74 6.08 -6.81
CA GLN A 288 2.50 5.31 -6.62
C GLN A 288 1.45 5.48 -7.73
N SER A 289 1.78 6.20 -8.79
CA SER A 289 0.91 6.40 -9.97
C SER A 289 1.75 6.41 -11.24
N ASN A 290 1.13 6.47 -12.42
CA ASN A 290 1.84 6.70 -13.69
C ASN A 290 3.01 5.72 -13.95
N PHE A 291 2.94 4.47 -13.49
CA PHE A 291 4.08 3.54 -13.43
C PHE A 291 4.85 3.40 -14.75
N LYS A 292 4.13 3.39 -15.88
CA LYS A 292 4.70 3.34 -17.24
C LYS A 292 5.61 4.54 -17.55
N GLN A 293 5.27 5.73 -17.07
CA GLN A 293 6.12 6.92 -17.23
C GLN A 293 7.25 6.95 -16.21
N ASN A 294 7.02 6.51 -14.97
CA ASN A 294 8.09 6.41 -13.97
C ASN A 294 9.18 5.43 -14.43
N LEU A 295 8.82 4.29 -15.05
CA LEU A 295 9.81 3.39 -15.65
C LEU A 295 10.62 4.05 -16.76
N ARG A 296 10.01 4.89 -17.61
CA ARG A 296 10.74 5.66 -18.64
C ARG A 296 11.73 6.63 -18.00
N ASP A 297 11.27 7.41 -17.01
CA ASP A 297 12.10 8.38 -16.29
C ASP A 297 13.30 7.66 -15.62
N LEU A 298 13.07 6.50 -15.03
CA LEU A 298 14.09 5.67 -14.39
C LEU A 298 15.03 4.99 -15.40
N ASP A 299 14.53 4.55 -16.55
CA ASP A 299 15.36 3.99 -17.62
C ASP A 299 16.25 5.08 -18.26
N GLU A 300 15.80 6.34 -18.39
CA GLU A 300 16.65 7.47 -18.78
C GLU A 300 17.72 7.80 -17.71
N ALA A 301 17.33 7.82 -16.42
CA ALA A 301 18.28 8.00 -15.33
C ALA A 301 19.38 6.92 -15.31
N ILE A 302 19.02 5.65 -15.58
CA ILE A 302 19.97 4.54 -15.69
C ILE A 302 20.85 4.65 -16.93
N LYS A 303 20.34 5.14 -18.08
CA LYS A 303 21.19 5.41 -19.25
C LYS A 303 22.24 6.49 -18.96
N LEU A 304 21.87 7.53 -18.23
CA LEU A 304 22.78 8.62 -17.82
C LEU A 304 23.78 8.16 -16.75
N ALA A 305 23.36 7.31 -15.81
CA ALA A 305 24.20 6.80 -14.72
C ALA A 305 23.93 5.30 -14.42
N PRO A 306 24.56 4.36 -15.16
CA PRO A 306 24.23 2.92 -15.08
C PRO A 306 24.41 2.27 -13.71
N ASN A 307 25.31 2.80 -12.87
CA ASN A 307 25.62 2.26 -11.54
C ASN A 307 24.90 3.02 -10.40
N LEU A 308 23.94 3.89 -10.71
CA LEU A 308 23.25 4.71 -9.70
C LEU A 308 22.23 3.86 -8.92
N ALA A 309 22.61 3.41 -7.72
CA ALA A 309 21.79 2.50 -6.91
C ALA A 309 20.38 3.04 -6.63
N ARG A 310 20.21 4.35 -6.40
CA ARG A 310 18.90 5.01 -6.23
C ARG A 310 17.97 4.78 -7.42
N ALA A 311 18.49 4.74 -8.65
CA ALA A 311 17.69 4.52 -9.85
C ALA A 311 17.19 3.08 -9.94
N HIS A 312 18.08 2.10 -9.71
CA HIS A 312 17.71 0.67 -9.64
C HIS A 312 16.74 0.39 -8.48
N TRP A 313 16.91 1.07 -7.35
CA TRP A 313 16.04 0.96 -6.18
C TRP A 313 14.61 1.43 -6.49
N LEU A 314 14.45 2.66 -6.99
CA LEU A 314 13.15 3.19 -7.39
C LEU A 314 12.50 2.33 -8.49
N ARG A 315 13.31 1.83 -9.45
CA ARG A 315 12.84 0.89 -10.49
C ARG A 315 12.33 -0.41 -9.90
N SER A 316 13.00 -0.96 -8.88
CA SER A 316 12.52 -2.15 -8.18
C SER A 316 11.18 -1.92 -7.47
N ARG A 317 10.98 -0.75 -6.85
CA ARG A 317 9.69 -0.35 -6.23
C ARG A 317 8.57 -0.25 -7.28
N VAL A 318 8.82 0.39 -8.42
CA VAL A 318 7.82 0.52 -9.49
C VAL A 318 7.48 -0.84 -10.11
N LEU A 319 8.47 -1.70 -10.34
CA LEU A 319 8.22 -3.06 -10.85
C LEU A 319 7.41 -3.91 -9.87
N ALA A 320 7.69 -3.80 -8.58
CA ALA A 320 6.94 -4.48 -7.51
C ALA A 320 5.46 -4.02 -7.47
N ALA A 321 5.22 -2.70 -7.56
CA ALA A 321 3.88 -2.12 -7.62
C ALA A 321 3.11 -2.53 -8.89
N MET A 322 3.81 -2.76 -10.01
CA MET A 322 3.23 -3.31 -11.25
C MET A 322 3.05 -4.84 -11.24
N GLY A 323 3.32 -5.53 -10.12
CA GLY A 323 3.28 -7.00 -10.04
C GLY A 323 4.33 -7.73 -10.87
N ARG A 324 5.34 -7.02 -11.41
CA ARG A 324 6.45 -7.57 -12.21
C ARG A 324 7.54 -8.13 -11.29
N THR A 325 7.14 -9.08 -10.43
CA THR A 325 7.87 -9.51 -9.24
C THR A 325 9.26 -10.04 -9.54
N ASP A 326 9.45 -10.87 -10.56
CA ASP A 326 10.78 -11.40 -10.91
C ASP A 326 11.76 -10.29 -11.35
N GLU A 327 11.29 -9.30 -12.11
CA GLU A 327 12.11 -8.15 -12.51
C GLU A 327 12.41 -7.23 -11.32
N ALA A 328 11.46 -7.08 -10.39
CA ALA A 328 11.65 -6.35 -9.14
C ALA A 328 12.71 -7.02 -8.25
N VAL A 329 12.71 -8.36 -8.17
CA VAL A 329 13.71 -9.16 -7.44
C VAL A 329 15.11 -8.94 -8.01
N GLU A 330 15.28 -8.98 -9.33
CA GLU A 330 16.60 -8.73 -9.95
C GLU A 330 17.04 -7.26 -9.78
N ALA A 331 16.14 -6.29 -9.96
CA ALA A 331 16.45 -4.86 -9.77
C ALA A 331 16.84 -4.53 -8.32
N SER A 332 16.14 -5.09 -7.34
CA SER A 332 16.45 -4.89 -5.92
C SER A 332 17.73 -5.64 -5.49
N ARG A 333 18.00 -6.83 -6.04
CA ARG A 333 19.29 -7.52 -5.83
C ARG A 333 20.47 -6.70 -6.37
N ASN A 334 20.34 -6.16 -7.59
CA ASN A 334 21.35 -5.28 -8.19
C ASN A 334 21.57 -4.01 -7.34
N THR A 335 20.49 -3.44 -6.79
CA THR A 335 20.57 -2.30 -5.86
C THR A 335 21.42 -2.62 -4.63
N VAL A 336 21.16 -3.76 -3.97
CA VAL A 336 21.92 -4.20 -2.78
C VAL A 336 23.36 -4.60 -3.15
N ALA A 337 23.62 -5.03 -4.39
CA ALA A 337 24.98 -5.28 -4.87
C ALA A 337 25.77 -3.97 -5.12
N LEU A 338 25.12 -2.92 -5.61
CA LEU A 338 25.73 -1.60 -5.82
C LEU A 338 26.01 -0.86 -4.50
N GLU A 339 25.07 -0.86 -3.55
CA GLU A 339 25.19 -0.20 -2.25
C GLU A 339 24.86 -1.15 -1.08
N GLY A 340 25.71 -2.16 -0.87
CA GLY A 340 25.50 -3.20 0.15
C GLY A 340 25.49 -2.74 1.62
N ASN A 341 25.86 -1.48 1.89
CA ASN A 341 25.82 -0.83 3.20
C ASN A 341 24.56 0.01 3.45
N ASN A 342 23.65 0.12 2.48
CA ASN A 342 22.45 0.97 2.58
C ASN A 342 21.24 0.16 3.10
N ALA A 343 20.94 0.30 4.41
CA ALA A 343 19.88 -0.47 5.07
C ALA A 343 18.49 -0.30 4.43
N ARG A 344 18.17 0.89 3.86
CA ARG A 344 16.89 1.15 3.18
C ARG A 344 16.70 0.23 1.98
N TYR A 345 17.75 -0.01 1.21
CA TYR A 345 17.68 -0.88 0.03
C TYR A 345 17.47 -2.35 0.41
N ARG A 346 18.00 -2.79 1.56
CA ARG A 346 17.72 -4.12 2.11
C ARG A 346 16.29 -4.29 2.60
N VAL A 347 15.68 -3.27 3.21
CA VAL A 347 14.24 -3.27 3.55
C VAL A 347 13.39 -3.49 2.30
N THR A 348 13.64 -2.72 1.23
CA THR A 348 12.91 -2.89 -0.04
C THR A 348 13.19 -4.24 -0.71
N HIS A 349 14.43 -4.72 -0.68
CA HIS A 349 14.75 -6.06 -1.22
C HIS A 349 14.01 -7.15 -0.44
N SER A 350 13.96 -7.06 0.89
CA SER A 350 13.18 -7.97 1.74
C SER A 350 11.69 -7.96 1.40
N GLN A 351 11.07 -6.79 1.20
CA GLN A 351 9.66 -6.68 0.82
C GLN A 351 9.38 -7.36 -0.52
N ILE A 352 10.26 -7.16 -1.51
CA ILE A 352 10.14 -7.73 -2.85
C ILE A 352 10.40 -9.25 -2.84
N LEU A 353 11.33 -9.74 -2.01
CA LEU A 353 11.55 -11.17 -1.80
C LEU A 353 10.30 -11.83 -1.19
N ASP A 354 9.63 -11.18 -0.25
CA ASP A 354 8.41 -11.71 0.35
C ASP A 354 7.24 -11.73 -0.65
N GLN A 355 7.06 -10.67 -1.46
CA GLN A 355 6.12 -10.63 -2.57
C GLN A 355 6.37 -11.76 -3.60
N ALA A 356 7.62 -12.21 -3.77
CA ALA A 356 7.99 -13.37 -4.59
C ALA A 356 7.70 -14.74 -3.94
N GLY A 357 7.30 -14.75 -2.66
CA GLY A 357 7.19 -15.93 -1.81
C GLY A 357 8.55 -16.50 -1.37
N ARG A 358 9.63 -15.71 -1.43
CA ARG A 358 10.99 -16.07 -0.99
C ARG A 358 11.20 -15.70 0.48
N HIS A 359 10.25 -16.10 1.30
CA HIS A 359 10.04 -15.64 2.67
C HIS A 359 11.28 -15.79 3.58
N ALA A 360 11.97 -16.92 3.52
CA ALA A 360 13.19 -17.16 4.31
C ALA A 360 14.34 -16.19 3.96
N GLU A 361 14.42 -15.73 2.70
CA GLU A 361 15.41 -14.74 2.27
C GLU A 361 14.98 -13.32 2.66
N ALA A 362 13.67 -13.03 2.64
CA ALA A 362 13.13 -11.78 3.18
C ALA A 362 13.48 -11.62 4.67
N VAL A 363 13.22 -12.63 5.51
CA VAL A 363 13.59 -12.60 6.94
C VAL A 363 15.09 -12.34 7.14
N ALA A 364 15.96 -12.93 6.31
CA ALA A 364 17.41 -12.69 6.39
C ALA A 364 17.79 -11.23 6.05
N GLU A 365 17.20 -10.64 5.01
CA GLU A 365 17.45 -9.25 4.59
C GLU A 365 16.85 -8.23 5.57
N ALA A 366 15.65 -8.48 6.11
CA ALA A 366 15.07 -7.67 7.18
C ALA A 366 15.95 -7.67 8.44
N ALA A 367 16.46 -8.83 8.87
CA ALA A 367 17.37 -8.93 10.00
C ALA A 367 18.69 -8.17 9.77
N ALA A 368 19.24 -8.24 8.55
CA ALA A 368 20.42 -7.46 8.16
C ALA A 368 20.12 -5.94 8.19
N ALA A 369 18.97 -5.52 7.66
CA ALA A 369 18.54 -4.13 7.65
C ALA A 369 18.41 -3.54 9.07
N ILE A 370 17.79 -4.28 10.02
CA ILE A 370 17.69 -3.87 11.43
C ILE A 370 19.08 -3.63 12.03
N LYS A 371 20.02 -4.57 11.82
CA LYS A 371 21.40 -4.48 12.36
C LYS A 371 22.19 -3.30 11.75
N MET A 372 21.90 -2.93 10.51
CA MET A 372 22.61 -1.87 9.79
C MET A 372 22.05 -0.46 10.05
N SER A 373 20.85 -0.34 10.60
CA SER A 373 20.13 0.94 10.75
C SER A 373 20.22 1.57 12.14
N GLU A 374 21.18 1.15 12.99
CA GLU A 374 21.39 1.72 14.34
C GLU A 374 21.56 3.25 14.37
N LYS A 375 22.06 3.86 13.29
CA LYS A 375 22.19 5.33 13.14
C LYS A 375 21.08 5.98 12.29
N ARG A 376 20.05 5.22 11.89
CA ARG A 376 18.92 5.68 11.06
C ARG A 376 17.60 5.11 11.64
N PRO A 377 17.08 5.68 12.73
CA PRO A 377 16.00 5.07 13.50
C PRO A 377 14.69 4.91 12.70
N HIS A 378 14.37 5.79 11.75
CA HIS A 378 13.22 5.61 10.85
C HIS A 378 13.35 4.35 9.97
N VAL A 379 14.54 4.07 9.42
CA VAL A 379 14.80 2.83 8.65
C VAL A 379 14.73 1.62 9.58
N LYS A 380 15.27 1.73 10.80
CA LYS A 380 15.24 0.66 11.80
C LYS A 380 13.82 0.30 12.21
N ALA A 381 12.98 1.31 12.46
CA ALA A 381 11.57 1.12 12.80
C ALA A 381 10.80 0.44 11.65
N ARG A 382 11.02 0.87 10.40
CA ARG A 382 10.42 0.22 9.21
C ARG A 382 10.90 -1.22 9.03
N ALA A 383 12.19 -1.50 9.25
CA ALA A 383 12.75 -2.85 9.18
C ALA A 383 12.23 -3.77 10.31
N GLN A 384 12.01 -3.21 11.51
CA GLN A 384 11.37 -3.91 12.63
C GLN A 384 9.89 -4.21 12.34
N CYS A 385 9.14 -3.26 11.77
CA CYS A 385 7.75 -3.50 11.36
C CYS A 385 7.68 -4.65 10.36
N LEU A 386 8.48 -4.58 9.29
CA LEU A 386 8.57 -5.64 8.28
C LEU A 386 8.94 -7.00 8.87
N MET A 387 9.87 -7.07 9.84
CA MET A 387 10.17 -8.33 10.54
C MET A 387 8.97 -8.85 11.35
N GLY A 388 8.16 -7.95 11.91
CA GLY A 388 6.89 -8.30 12.56
C GLY A 388 5.89 -8.89 11.57
N ASP A 389 5.63 -8.19 10.47
CA ASP A 389 4.71 -8.63 9.41
C ASP A 389 5.16 -10.02 8.85
N LEU A 390 6.46 -10.19 8.55
CA LEU A 390 7.02 -11.47 8.10
C LEU A 390 6.78 -12.62 9.10
N LEU A 391 7.00 -12.40 10.40
CA LEU A 391 6.80 -13.44 11.42
C LEU A 391 5.32 -13.77 11.68
N ALA A 392 4.41 -12.85 11.34
CA ALA A 392 2.96 -13.03 11.38
C ALA A 392 2.44 -13.80 10.15
N ASP A 393 3.03 -13.58 8.97
CA ASP A 393 2.60 -14.21 7.70
C ASP A 393 3.29 -15.56 7.40
N ALA A 394 4.25 -15.98 8.23
CA ALA A 394 4.93 -17.27 8.11
C ALA A 394 3.96 -18.48 8.19
N PRO A 395 4.21 -19.61 7.50
CA PRO A 395 3.33 -20.79 7.52
C PRO A 395 3.07 -21.39 8.91
N GLU A 396 3.96 -21.15 9.87
CA GLU A 396 3.77 -21.39 11.30
C GLU A 396 4.07 -20.07 12.04
N PRO A 397 3.07 -19.21 12.32
CA PRO A 397 3.32 -17.86 12.81
C PRO A 397 3.77 -17.87 14.28
N ASP A 398 4.89 -17.20 14.58
CA ASP A 398 5.25 -16.85 15.95
C ASP A 398 4.72 -15.44 16.27
N TRP A 399 3.42 -15.38 16.56
CA TRP A 399 2.73 -14.16 16.96
C TRP A 399 3.42 -13.43 18.13
N ALA A 400 4.11 -14.14 19.02
CA ALA A 400 4.79 -13.53 20.16
C ALA A 400 6.11 -12.86 19.73
N ALA A 401 6.83 -13.45 18.77
CA ALA A 401 7.97 -12.81 18.14
C ALA A 401 7.53 -11.64 17.24
N ALA A 402 6.48 -11.80 16.43
CA ALA A 402 5.90 -10.74 15.61
C ALA A 402 5.52 -9.51 16.45
N LEU A 403 4.76 -9.71 17.53
CA LEU A 403 4.34 -8.65 18.45
C LEU A 403 5.53 -7.92 19.10
N LYS A 404 6.61 -8.64 19.39
CA LYS A 404 7.85 -8.03 19.91
C LYS A 404 8.49 -7.09 18.88
N PHE A 405 8.49 -7.46 17.59
CA PHE A 405 9.02 -6.63 16.52
C PHE A 405 8.13 -5.43 16.19
N HIS A 406 6.81 -5.61 16.11
CA HIS A 406 5.87 -4.48 15.99
C HIS A 406 5.97 -3.51 17.17
N THR A 407 6.06 -4.01 18.41
CA THR A 407 6.27 -3.16 19.60
C THR A 407 7.61 -2.41 19.53
N ALA A 408 8.67 -3.04 19.05
CA ALA A 408 9.98 -2.40 18.88
C ALA A 408 9.98 -1.33 17.78
N ALA A 409 9.22 -1.55 16.69
CA ALA A 409 9.01 -0.58 15.63
C ALA A 409 8.31 0.68 16.17
N ILE A 410 7.22 0.50 16.93
CA ILE A 410 6.49 1.58 17.61
C ILE A 410 7.43 2.37 18.53
N GLN A 411 8.19 1.69 19.40
CA GLN A 411 9.15 2.34 20.31
C GLN A 411 10.26 3.12 19.59
N THR A 412 10.63 2.70 18.38
CA THR A 412 11.68 3.36 17.58
C THR A 412 11.13 4.52 16.73
N ALA A 413 9.86 4.46 16.31
CA ALA A 413 9.19 5.49 15.52
C ALA A 413 8.56 6.61 16.37
N ASP A 414 8.07 6.31 17.58
CA ASP A 414 7.39 7.27 18.48
C ASP A 414 8.12 8.62 18.67
N PRO A 415 9.44 8.69 18.95
CA PRO A 415 10.13 9.98 19.08
C PRO A 415 10.31 10.74 17.75
N LEU A 416 10.04 10.11 16.60
CA LEU A 416 10.25 10.67 15.27
C LEU A 416 8.97 11.25 14.65
N VAL A 417 7.77 10.97 15.18
CA VAL A 417 6.50 11.47 14.60
C VAL A 417 6.37 13.00 14.66
N VAL A 418 7.24 13.67 15.43
CA VAL A 418 7.33 15.15 15.55
C VAL A 418 8.68 15.72 15.06
N ASP A 419 9.47 14.95 14.29
CA ASP A 419 10.73 15.44 13.72
C ASP A 419 10.53 16.72 12.87
N ARG A 420 11.53 17.58 12.84
CA ARG A 420 11.52 18.77 11.97
C ARG A 420 11.56 18.41 10.48
N HIS A 421 12.21 17.30 10.12
CA HIS A 421 12.31 16.87 8.72
C HIS A 421 11.01 16.18 8.29
N PRO A 422 10.26 16.71 7.28
CA PRO A 422 8.94 16.19 6.92
C PRO A 422 8.93 14.70 6.58
N ALA A 423 9.88 14.25 5.76
CA ALA A 423 10.01 12.84 5.40
C ALA A 423 10.27 11.89 6.58
N ILE A 424 11.05 12.30 7.59
CA ILE A 424 11.31 11.48 8.78
C ILE A 424 10.03 11.33 9.61
N ARG A 425 9.23 12.40 9.77
CA ARG A 425 7.90 12.30 10.40
C ARG A 425 6.97 11.38 9.63
N LEU A 426 6.89 11.56 8.32
CA LEU A 426 5.97 10.83 7.47
C LEU A 426 6.28 9.33 7.52
N ALA A 427 7.54 8.95 7.30
CA ALA A 427 7.98 7.57 7.44
C ALA A 427 7.75 6.99 8.85
N ALA A 428 7.92 7.80 9.90
CA ALA A 428 7.61 7.39 11.28
C ALA A 428 6.11 7.17 11.50
N LYS A 429 5.25 8.08 11.02
CA LYS A 429 3.78 7.97 11.14
C LYS A 429 3.22 6.81 10.35
N GLU A 430 3.71 6.54 9.14
CA GLU A 430 3.37 5.31 8.42
C GLU A 430 3.74 4.05 9.22
N VAL A 431 4.95 4.00 9.81
CA VAL A 431 5.36 2.87 10.66
C VAL A 431 4.48 2.77 11.91
N MET A 432 4.04 3.89 12.50
CA MET A 432 3.08 3.85 13.60
C MET A 432 1.74 3.26 13.16
N ILE A 433 1.20 3.64 11.99
CA ILE A 433 -0.02 3.03 11.43
C ILE A 433 0.18 1.52 11.25
N ASP A 434 1.20 1.12 10.49
CA ASP A 434 1.43 -0.27 10.10
C ASP A 434 1.74 -1.17 11.31
N ALA A 435 2.60 -0.73 12.23
CA ALA A 435 2.99 -1.53 13.39
C ALA A 435 1.90 -1.60 14.48
N HIS A 436 1.02 -0.60 14.61
CA HIS A 436 -0.16 -0.73 15.47
C HIS A 436 -1.17 -1.72 14.89
N LEU A 437 -1.36 -1.75 13.56
CA LEU A 437 -2.20 -2.74 12.88
C LEU A 437 -1.59 -4.15 12.96
N GLY A 438 -0.27 -4.28 12.80
CA GLY A 438 0.48 -5.52 13.01
C GLY A 438 0.31 -6.05 14.44
N ALA A 439 0.55 -5.22 15.46
CA ALA A 439 0.35 -5.61 16.86
C ALA A 439 -1.12 -5.99 17.19
N ALA A 440 -2.10 -5.35 16.54
CA ALA A 440 -3.50 -5.75 16.65
C ALA A 440 -3.76 -7.13 16.03
N ASN A 441 -3.23 -7.39 14.84
CA ASN A 441 -3.32 -8.68 14.15
C ASN A 441 -2.67 -9.80 14.98
N ASP A 442 -1.45 -9.58 15.48
CA ASP A 442 -0.75 -10.55 16.32
C ASP A 442 -1.61 -10.95 17.51
N ILE A 443 -2.05 -9.97 18.31
CA ILE A 443 -2.82 -10.21 19.53
C ILE A 443 -4.18 -10.87 19.23
N ALA A 444 -4.77 -10.57 18.07
CA ALA A 444 -5.99 -11.22 17.63
C ALA A 444 -5.80 -12.72 17.38
N TRP A 445 -4.72 -13.11 16.69
CA TRP A 445 -4.49 -14.48 16.25
C TRP A 445 -3.74 -15.38 17.24
N GLY A 446 -2.85 -14.82 18.06
CA GLY A 446 -2.13 -15.60 19.06
C GLY A 446 -2.90 -15.83 20.37
N ARG A 447 -2.23 -16.49 21.32
CA ARG A 447 -2.86 -17.12 22.48
C ARG A 447 -2.92 -16.21 23.71
N TRP A 448 -3.53 -15.03 23.59
CA TRP A 448 -3.72 -14.08 24.69
C TRP A 448 -5.15 -14.05 25.25
N ALA A 449 -5.27 -13.76 26.55
CA ALA A 449 -6.55 -13.54 27.21
C ALA A 449 -6.95 -12.05 27.15
N GLY A 450 -8.24 -11.77 26.92
CA GLY A 450 -8.74 -10.39 26.86
C GLY A 450 -8.29 -9.61 25.62
N LYS A 451 -8.02 -10.31 24.51
CA LYS A 451 -7.50 -9.74 23.24
C LYS A 451 -8.35 -8.59 22.70
N GLU A 452 -9.66 -8.61 22.95
CA GLU A 452 -10.66 -7.67 22.45
C GLU A 452 -10.31 -6.21 22.83
N LYS A 453 -9.92 -5.98 24.09
CA LYS A 453 -9.55 -4.63 24.57
C LYS A 453 -8.24 -4.14 23.94
N ALA A 454 -7.28 -5.03 23.72
CA ALA A 454 -5.99 -4.67 23.14
C ALA A 454 -6.15 -4.34 21.66
N VAL A 455 -6.81 -5.23 20.89
CA VAL A 455 -7.10 -5.03 19.47
C VAL A 455 -7.82 -3.71 19.23
N ALA A 456 -8.87 -3.41 20.02
CA ALA A 456 -9.59 -2.13 19.93
C ALA A 456 -8.73 -0.88 20.19
N GLU A 457 -7.76 -0.95 21.13
CA GLU A 457 -6.86 0.16 21.42
C GLU A 457 -5.78 0.33 20.34
N TRP A 458 -5.24 -0.76 19.81
CA TRP A 458 -4.22 -0.74 18.77
C TRP A 458 -4.79 -0.21 17.43
N THR A 459 -5.95 -0.70 16.98
CA THR A 459 -6.58 -0.20 15.73
C THR A 459 -7.01 1.26 15.84
N ARG A 460 -7.56 1.67 16.99
CA ARG A 460 -7.91 3.07 17.29
C ARG A 460 -6.71 4.02 17.22
N ARG A 461 -5.52 3.57 17.66
CA ARG A 461 -4.28 4.35 17.54
C ARG A 461 -3.78 4.44 16.11
N ALA A 462 -3.85 3.34 15.34
CA ALA A 462 -3.52 3.38 13.92
C ALA A 462 -4.39 4.39 13.16
N ALA A 463 -5.69 4.41 13.43
CA ALA A 463 -6.63 5.42 12.88
C ALA A 463 -6.22 6.85 13.26
N ALA A 464 -5.87 7.10 14.53
CA ALA A 464 -5.43 8.43 14.96
C ALA A 464 -4.18 8.92 14.22
N PHE A 465 -3.20 8.05 13.95
CA PHE A 465 -2.03 8.41 13.13
C PHE A 465 -2.35 8.59 11.65
N ALA A 466 -3.30 7.83 11.09
CA ALA A 466 -3.77 8.05 9.72
C ALA A 466 -4.44 9.43 9.56
N GLU A 467 -5.31 9.81 10.49
CA GLU A 467 -5.91 11.15 10.53
C GLU A 467 -4.86 12.26 10.71
N GLU A 468 -3.87 12.05 11.59
CA GLU A 468 -2.80 13.03 11.80
C GLU A 468 -1.92 13.22 10.56
N LEU A 469 -1.63 12.13 9.84
CA LEU A 469 -0.87 12.13 8.59
C LEU A 469 -1.64 12.81 7.46
N ILE A 470 -2.95 12.53 7.31
CA ILE A 470 -3.84 13.19 6.34
C ILE A 470 -3.94 14.69 6.62
N ALA A 471 -4.07 15.09 7.89
CA ALA A 471 -4.24 16.48 8.27
C ALA A 471 -2.96 17.34 8.14
N ASN A 472 -1.76 16.75 8.34
CA ASN A 472 -0.53 17.55 8.54
C ASN A 472 0.66 17.15 7.66
N ASP A 473 0.69 15.94 7.09
CA ASP A 473 1.88 15.37 6.45
C ASP A 473 1.61 14.81 5.03
N GLY A 474 0.55 15.28 4.37
CA GLY A 474 0.24 14.89 2.98
C GLY A 474 -0.34 13.48 2.83
N GLY A 475 -0.84 12.89 3.91
CA GLY A 475 -1.58 11.62 3.86
C GLY A 475 -2.84 11.70 3.00
N THR A 476 -3.20 10.58 2.40
CA THR A 476 -4.39 10.42 1.55
C THR A 476 -5.40 9.47 2.18
N ASP A 477 -6.64 9.44 1.65
CA ASP A 477 -7.69 8.50 2.07
C ASP A 477 -7.29 7.02 1.96
N GLU A 478 -6.26 6.67 1.17
CA GLU A 478 -5.65 5.34 1.22
C GLU A 478 -5.28 4.91 2.65
N HIS A 479 -4.84 5.84 3.50
CA HIS A 479 -4.44 5.52 4.87
C HIS A 479 -5.63 5.14 5.75
N ARG A 480 -6.79 5.79 5.56
CA ARG A 480 -8.07 5.39 6.18
C ARG A 480 -8.48 4.00 5.71
N PHE A 481 -8.48 3.77 4.41
CA PHE A 481 -8.80 2.47 3.83
C PHE A 481 -7.86 1.36 4.33
N ARG A 482 -6.55 1.62 4.42
CA ARG A 482 -5.54 0.69 4.97
C ARG A 482 -5.80 0.37 6.44
N VAL A 483 -6.14 1.37 7.25
CA VAL A 483 -6.53 1.15 8.66
C VAL A 483 -7.81 0.32 8.76
N ALA A 484 -8.86 0.67 8.02
CA ALA A 484 -10.16 -0.02 8.10
C ALA A 484 -10.05 -1.49 7.62
N SER A 485 -9.40 -1.72 6.48
CA SER A 485 -9.20 -3.07 5.92
C SER A 485 -8.30 -3.98 6.79
N ARG A 486 -7.15 -3.48 7.28
CA ARG A 486 -6.30 -4.26 8.22
C ARG A 486 -6.96 -4.43 9.59
N SER A 487 -7.80 -3.49 10.03
CA SER A 487 -8.61 -3.66 11.25
C SER A 487 -9.64 -4.78 11.09
N LEU A 488 -10.33 -4.86 9.94
CA LEU A 488 -11.21 -5.98 9.64
C LEU A 488 -10.43 -7.32 9.61
N ALA A 489 -9.24 -7.37 9.01
CA ALA A 489 -8.40 -8.56 9.01
C ALA A 489 -8.06 -9.03 10.45
N ALA A 490 -7.63 -8.12 11.32
CA ALA A 490 -7.39 -8.41 12.75
C ALA A 490 -8.69 -8.83 13.48
N LEU A 491 -9.84 -8.23 13.16
CA LEU A 491 -11.12 -8.59 13.80
C LEU A 491 -11.61 -10.02 13.43
N VAL A 492 -11.18 -10.61 12.30
CA VAL A 492 -11.43 -12.04 12.04
C VAL A 492 -10.80 -12.89 13.15
N GLY A 493 -9.59 -12.53 13.61
CA GLY A 493 -8.87 -13.23 14.67
C GLY A 493 -9.53 -13.15 16.04
N VAL A 494 -10.39 -12.16 16.33
CA VAL A 494 -11.08 -12.07 17.63
C VAL A 494 -12.36 -12.91 17.72
N GLU A 495 -12.66 -13.73 16.71
CA GLU A 495 -13.73 -14.74 16.73
C GLU A 495 -15.12 -14.12 17.01
N GLY A 496 -15.42 -13.01 16.34
CA GLY A 496 -16.73 -12.34 16.40
C GLY A 496 -17.00 -11.50 17.66
N LYS A 497 -16.10 -11.49 18.65
CA LYS A 497 -16.33 -10.80 19.93
C LYS A 497 -16.32 -9.27 19.84
N MET A 498 -15.96 -8.72 18.69
CA MET A 498 -16.02 -7.28 18.38
C MET A 498 -16.96 -7.03 17.21
N ASP A 499 -17.60 -5.87 17.22
CA ASP A 499 -18.47 -5.39 16.15
C ASP A 499 -17.62 -4.76 15.03
N PRO A 500 -17.74 -5.20 13.76
CA PRO A 500 -16.97 -4.67 12.65
C PRO A 500 -17.59 -3.42 11.99
N THR A 501 -18.82 -3.03 12.35
CA THR A 501 -19.69 -2.16 11.54
C THR A 501 -19.05 -0.83 11.12
N ASP A 502 -18.32 -0.14 12.01
CA ASP A 502 -17.65 1.11 11.66
C ASP A 502 -16.53 0.90 10.64
N TRP A 503 -15.72 -0.16 10.77
CA TRP A 503 -14.66 -0.48 9.81
C TRP A 503 -15.20 -0.96 8.46
N VAL A 504 -16.35 -1.66 8.44
CA VAL A 504 -17.04 -2.02 7.19
C VAL A 504 -17.50 -0.77 6.47
N ARG A 505 -18.18 0.14 7.18
CA ARG A 505 -18.67 1.41 6.64
C ARG A 505 -17.53 2.25 6.06
N GLU A 506 -16.44 2.44 6.81
CA GLU A 506 -15.28 3.20 6.36
C GLU A 506 -14.57 2.54 5.16
N SER A 507 -14.41 1.21 5.18
CA SER A 507 -13.83 0.47 4.03
C SER A 507 -14.66 0.64 2.76
N VAL A 508 -15.99 0.59 2.86
CA VAL A 508 -16.91 0.75 1.72
C VAL A 508 -16.96 2.20 1.23
N GLU A 509 -17.08 3.17 2.12
CA GLU A 509 -17.13 4.60 1.77
C GLU A 509 -15.83 5.03 1.07
N VAL A 510 -14.67 4.69 1.63
CA VAL A 510 -13.37 5.07 1.06
C VAL A 510 -13.01 4.20 -0.14
N GLY A 511 -13.20 2.88 -0.08
CA GLY A 511 -12.84 1.98 -1.17
C GLY A 511 -13.59 2.30 -2.47
N ARG A 512 -14.89 2.61 -2.39
CA ARG A 512 -15.67 3.05 -3.57
C ARG A 512 -15.17 4.38 -4.13
N LYS A 513 -14.71 5.31 -3.28
CA LYS A 513 -14.07 6.56 -3.73
C LYS A 513 -12.77 6.26 -4.50
N MET A 514 -11.88 5.43 -3.94
CA MET A 514 -10.61 5.06 -4.61
C MET A 514 -10.84 4.35 -5.96
N ILE A 515 -11.86 3.49 -6.06
CA ILE A 515 -12.28 2.85 -7.32
C ILE A 515 -12.74 3.89 -8.36
N ALA A 516 -13.48 4.91 -7.94
CA ALA A 516 -14.00 5.96 -8.83
C ALA A 516 -12.91 6.97 -9.26
N GLU A 517 -11.90 7.19 -8.42
CA GLU A 517 -10.78 8.13 -8.67
C GLU A 517 -9.55 7.46 -9.32
N ALA A 518 -9.58 6.14 -9.53
CA ALA A 518 -8.48 5.35 -10.10
C ALA A 518 -8.06 5.85 -11.50
N ALA A 519 -6.75 6.04 -11.69
CA ALA A 519 -6.18 6.65 -12.89
C ALA A 519 -6.19 5.73 -14.13
N ASP A 520 -6.14 4.41 -13.92
CA ASP A 520 -6.22 3.40 -14.96
C ASP A 520 -6.94 2.11 -14.49
N GLU A 521 -7.09 1.16 -15.41
CA GLU A 521 -7.81 -0.11 -15.17
C GLU A 521 -7.08 -1.02 -14.18
N ASP A 522 -5.74 -1.07 -14.25
CA ASP A 522 -4.90 -1.88 -13.37
C ASP A 522 -5.07 -1.39 -11.92
N GLU A 523 -5.07 -0.06 -11.73
CA GLU A 523 -5.33 0.56 -10.43
C GLU A 523 -6.76 0.31 -9.93
N ARG A 524 -7.77 0.41 -10.80
CA ARG A 524 -9.18 0.15 -10.43
C ARG A 524 -9.42 -1.30 -10.06
N GLN A 525 -8.79 -2.24 -10.76
CA GLN A 525 -8.89 -3.67 -10.46
C GLN A 525 -8.25 -3.98 -9.10
N GLN A 526 -7.12 -3.35 -8.76
CA GLN A 526 -6.50 -3.48 -7.45
C GLN A 526 -7.41 -2.95 -6.33
N TRP A 527 -8.00 -1.75 -6.48
CA TRP A 527 -8.90 -1.22 -5.46
C TRP A 527 -10.18 -2.04 -5.28
N ASN A 528 -10.72 -2.61 -6.37
CA ASN A 528 -11.80 -3.60 -6.29
C ASN A 528 -11.36 -4.84 -5.48
N TRP A 529 -10.21 -5.42 -5.81
CA TRP A 529 -9.68 -6.59 -5.10
C TRP A 529 -9.55 -6.33 -3.59
N ASP A 530 -8.94 -5.21 -3.20
CA ASP A 530 -8.70 -4.89 -1.79
C ASP A 530 -10.01 -4.64 -1.02
N LEU A 531 -10.99 -3.96 -1.63
CA LEU A 531 -12.33 -3.78 -1.03
C LEU A 531 -13.08 -5.12 -0.94
N GLY A 532 -12.99 -5.96 -1.96
CA GLY A 532 -13.55 -7.32 -1.94
C GLY A 532 -12.97 -8.17 -0.80
N MET A 533 -11.66 -8.06 -0.54
CA MET A 533 -10.99 -8.73 0.58
C MET A 533 -11.40 -8.18 1.94
N ALA A 534 -11.53 -6.85 2.09
CA ALA A 534 -12.04 -6.22 3.30
C ALA A 534 -13.47 -6.68 3.63
N LEU A 535 -14.36 -6.71 2.63
CA LEU A 535 -15.72 -7.22 2.76
C LEU A 535 -15.76 -8.73 3.02
N PHE A 536 -14.89 -9.52 2.41
CA PHE A 536 -14.76 -10.94 2.73
C PHE A 536 -14.36 -11.18 4.20
N ASN A 537 -13.49 -10.34 4.77
CA ASN A 537 -13.22 -10.36 6.21
C ASN A 537 -14.46 -9.99 7.04
N ALA A 538 -15.24 -8.99 6.61
CA ALA A 538 -16.53 -8.67 7.25
C ALA A 538 -17.52 -9.84 7.24
N VAL A 539 -17.64 -10.59 6.14
CA VAL A 539 -18.46 -11.83 6.07
C VAL A 539 -18.06 -12.81 7.16
N GLN A 540 -16.76 -13.01 7.38
CA GLN A 540 -16.25 -13.94 8.41
C GLN A 540 -16.62 -13.49 9.82
N ILE A 541 -16.49 -12.19 10.10
CA ILE A 541 -16.81 -11.62 11.42
C ILE A 541 -18.31 -11.71 11.68
N TYR A 542 -19.15 -11.22 10.77
CA TYR A 542 -20.61 -11.28 10.91
C TYR A 542 -21.12 -12.74 10.99
N GLN A 543 -20.55 -13.66 10.22
CA GLN A 543 -20.88 -15.10 10.31
C GLN A 543 -20.54 -15.66 11.70
N SER A 544 -19.37 -15.34 12.27
CA SER A 544 -18.98 -15.79 13.61
C SER A 544 -19.84 -15.19 14.75
N ARG A 545 -20.53 -14.07 14.47
CA ARG A 545 -21.45 -13.38 15.40
C ARG A 545 -22.88 -13.89 15.33
N GLY A 546 -23.23 -14.71 14.33
CA GLY A 546 -24.62 -15.06 14.02
C GLY A 546 -25.39 -13.92 13.35
N GLU A 547 -24.70 -12.89 12.86
CA GLU A 547 -25.27 -11.70 12.21
C GLU A 547 -25.41 -11.93 10.70
N PHE A 548 -26.11 -13.01 10.34
CA PHE A 548 -26.05 -13.62 9.01
C PHE A 548 -26.57 -12.75 7.86
N ASP A 549 -27.55 -11.88 8.09
CA ASP A 549 -28.05 -10.99 7.04
C ASP A 549 -27.02 -9.93 6.63
N PHE A 550 -26.26 -9.38 7.59
CA PHE A 550 -25.11 -8.50 7.31
C PHE A 550 -23.97 -9.25 6.61
N ALA A 551 -23.72 -10.52 6.99
CA ALA A 551 -22.75 -11.37 6.29
C ALA A 551 -23.16 -11.62 4.82
N LEU A 552 -24.44 -11.87 4.55
CA LEU A 552 -24.98 -12.03 3.20
C LEU A 552 -24.94 -10.72 2.40
N GLU A 553 -25.16 -9.56 3.04
CA GLU A 553 -25.03 -8.25 2.40
C GLU A 553 -23.57 -7.97 1.98
N CYS A 554 -22.64 -8.04 2.93
CA CYS A 554 -21.20 -7.87 2.66
C CYS A 554 -20.70 -8.83 1.58
N GLY A 555 -21.15 -10.09 1.62
CA GLY A 555 -20.69 -11.10 0.66
C GLY A 555 -21.27 -10.91 -0.75
N ARG A 556 -22.48 -10.38 -0.90
CA ARG A 556 -23.01 -9.96 -2.22
C ARG A 556 -22.20 -8.81 -2.80
N GLU A 557 -21.75 -7.87 -1.97
CA GLU A 557 -20.90 -6.76 -2.43
C GLU A 557 -19.48 -7.23 -2.75
N ALA A 558 -18.85 -8.03 -1.90
CA ALA A 558 -17.54 -8.66 -2.16
C ALA A 558 -17.53 -9.45 -3.48
N THR A 559 -18.62 -10.16 -3.79
CA THR A 559 -18.76 -10.92 -5.05
C THR A 559 -18.65 -10.01 -6.27
N ARG A 560 -19.23 -8.79 -6.22
CA ARG A 560 -19.13 -7.81 -7.32
C ARG A 560 -17.69 -7.35 -7.51
N HIS A 561 -16.99 -7.05 -6.41
CA HIS A 561 -15.62 -6.55 -6.44
C HIS A 561 -14.59 -7.62 -6.84
N PHE A 562 -14.86 -8.91 -6.59
CA PHE A 562 -14.05 -10.02 -7.09
C PHE A 562 -14.36 -10.42 -8.55
N THR A 563 -15.48 -9.96 -9.11
CA THR A 563 -15.87 -10.29 -10.49
C THR A 563 -15.36 -9.21 -11.45
N PRO A 564 -14.49 -9.52 -12.42
CA PRO A 564 -14.01 -8.52 -13.37
C PRO A 564 -15.17 -8.00 -14.25
N GLU A 565 -15.14 -6.71 -14.60
CA GLU A 565 -16.16 -6.07 -15.44
C GLU A 565 -16.26 -6.72 -16.83
N THR A 566 -15.17 -7.30 -17.32
CA THR A 566 -15.07 -8.06 -18.57
C THR A 566 -15.00 -9.56 -18.29
N PRO A 567 -16.03 -10.36 -18.66
CA PRO A 567 -16.08 -11.80 -18.35
C PRO A 567 -14.96 -12.65 -18.99
N GLU A 568 -14.28 -12.11 -20.00
CA GLU A 568 -13.15 -12.77 -20.68
C GLU A 568 -11.81 -12.60 -19.93
N THR A 569 -11.74 -11.68 -18.95
CA THR A 569 -10.52 -11.44 -18.15
C THR A 569 -10.31 -12.60 -17.15
N PRO A 570 -9.22 -13.38 -17.27
CA PRO A 570 -8.99 -14.52 -16.40
C PRO A 570 -8.57 -14.07 -14.99
N LEU A 571 -9.29 -14.54 -13.97
CA LEU A 571 -8.89 -14.40 -12.57
C LEU A 571 -7.54 -15.07 -12.31
N SER A 572 -6.69 -14.48 -11.47
CA SER A 572 -5.51 -15.15 -10.91
C SER A 572 -5.90 -16.39 -10.08
N PRO A 573 -4.98 -17.34 -9.81
CA PRO A 573 -5.24 -18.47 -8.92
C PRO A 573 -5.75 -18.03 -7.53
N GLU A 574 -5.15 -16.98 -6.98
CA GLU A 574 -5.47 -16.41 -5.66
C GLU A 574 -6.86 -15.75 -5.68
N GLN A 575 -7.16 -14.98 -6.73
CA GLN A 575 -8.47 -14.35 -6.94
C GLN A 575 -9.59 -15.39 -7.07
N ARG A 576 -9.34 -16.43 -7.88
CA ARG A 576 -10.26 -17.56 -8.08
C ARG A 576 -10.55 -18.28 -6.77
N TYR A 577 -9.52 -18.55 -5.98
CA TYR A 577 -9.66 -19.22 -4.68
C TYR A 577 -10.41 -18.38 -3.64
N ALA A 578 -10.13 -17.08 -3.56
CA ALA A 578 -10.85 -16.17 -2.66
C ALA A 578 -12.36 -16.09 -3.00
N LEU A 579 -12.69 -15.96 -4.30
CA LEU A 579 -14.07 -15.96 -4.78
C LEU A 579 -14.77 -17.30 -4.50
N GLY A 580 -14.08 -18.43 -4.73
CA GLY A 580 -14.58 -19.77 -4.39
C GLY A 580 -14.88 -19.92 -2.89
N ARG A 581 -13.97 -19.44 -2.02
CA ARG A 581 -14.19 -19.42 -0.56
C ARG A 581 -15.33 -18.51 -0.14
N LEU A 582 -15.51 -17.36 -0.79
CA LEU A 582 -16.65 -16.46 -0.56
C LEU A 582 -17.98 -17.15 -0.89
N HIS A 583 -18.09 -17.76 -2.06
CA HIS A 583 -19.28 -18.52 -2.46
C HIS A 583 -19.55 -19.70 -1.52
N PHE A 584 -18.52 -20.42 -1.07
CA PHE A 584 -18.69 -21.46 -0.04
C PHE A 584 -19.24 -20.89 1.27
N ARG A 585 -18.75 -19.75 1.76
CA ARG A 585 -19.28 -19.13 2.99
C ARG A 585 -20.74 -18.69 2.83
N LEU A 586 -21.10 -18.09 1.69
CA LEU A 586 -22.47 -17.71 1.37
C LEU A 586 -23.41 -18.93 1.34
N GLY A 587 -22.98 -20.05 0.74
CA GLY A 587 -23.74 -21.29 0.76
C GLY A 587 -23.87 -21.90 2.16
N SER A 588 -22.78 -21.86 2.95
CA SER A 588 -22.76 -22.34 4.33
C SER A 588 -23.73 -21.57 5.24
N ILE A 589 -23.89 -20.26 5.03
CA ILE A 589 -24.88 -19.46 5.77
C ILE A 589 -26.30 -19.95 5.45
N HIS A 590 -26.66 -20.14 4.18
CA HIS A 590 -27.98 -20.67 3.81
C HIS A 590 -28.23 -22.07 4.36
N ALA A 591 -27.23 -22.96 4.32
CA ALA A 591 -27.34 -24.33 4.82
C ALA A 591 -27.47 -24.41 6.35
N LEU A 592 -26.68 -23.64 7.11
CA LEU A 592 -26.56 -23.80 8.56
C LEU A 592 -27.51 -22.91 9.37
N ASP A 593 -27.73 -21.65 8.94
CA ASP A 593 -28.66 -20.73 9.61
C ASP A 593 -30.09 -20.96 9.13
N LYS A 594 -30.28 -20.96 7.80
CA LYS A 594 -31.62 -20.93 7.18
C LYS A 594 -32.17 -22.33 6.87
N SER A 595 -31.37 -23.39 7.07
CA SER A 595 -31.68 -24.78 6.66
C SER A 595 -32.10 -24.90 5.18
N ASP A 596 -31.67 -23.95 4.36
CA ASP A 596 -32.05 -23.83 2.95
C ASP A 596 -30.94 -24.42 2.08
N HIS A 597 -30.94 -25.75 1.99
CA HIS A 597 -29.99 -26.48 1.16
C HIS A 597 -30.14 -26.17 -0.34
N ALA A 598 -31.32 -25.72 -0.79
CA ALA A 598 -31.52 -25.30 -2.18
C ALA A 598 -30.81 -23.98 -2.50
N ALA A 599 -30.96 -22.96 -1.64
CA ALA A 599 -30.19 -21.72 -1.76
C ALA A 599 -28.68 -21.93 -1.52
N ALA A 600 -28.30 -22.86 -0.65
CA ALA A 600 -26.91 -23.23 -0.43
C ALA A 600 -26.26 -23.80 -1.71
N VAL A 601 -26.95 -24.72 -2.39
CA VAL A 601 -26.50 -25.34 -3.65
C VAL A 601 -26.23 -24.30 -4.74
N LEU A 602 -27.08 -23.27 -4.88
CA LEU A 602 -26.84 -22.18 -5.85
C LEU A 602 -25.50 -21.47 -5.62
N SER A 603 -25.04 -21.37 -4.37
CA SER A 603 -23.72 -20.81 -4.05
C SER A 603 -22.61 -21.84 -4.21
N PHE A 604 -22.87 -23.10 -3.89
CA PHE A 604 -21.91 -24.19 -4.02
C PHE A 604 -21.58 -24.54 -5.47
N ASP A 605 -22.53 -24.43 -6.40
CA ASP A 605 -22.29 -24.62 -7.84
C ASP A 605 -21.40 -23.51 -8.44
N LEU A 606 -21.33 -22.34 -7.81
CA LEU A 606 -20.35 -21.30 -8.12
C LEU A 606 -18.99 -21.56 -7.43
N ALA A 607 -19.01 -22.06 -6.19
CA ALA A 607 -17.80 -22.34 -5.42
C ALA A 607 -16.97 -23.50 -5.99
N GLU A 608 -17.61 -24.63 -6.33
CA GLU A 608 -16.96 -25.86 -6.77
C GLU A 608 -15.92 -25.67 -7.89
N PRO A 609 -16.25 -25.12 -9.08
CA PRO A 609 -15.30 -25.02 -10.18
C PRO A 609 -14.15 -24.03 -9.93
N LEU A 610 -14.36 -23.05 -9.04
CA LEU A 610 -13.33 -22.09 -8.62
C LEU A 610 -12.35 -22.72 -7.61
N LEU A 611 -12.87 -23.61 -6.75
CA LEU A 611 -12.12 -24.36 -5.75
C LEU A 611 -11.49 -25.64 -6.31
N ASP A 612 -11.95 -26.16 -7.45
CA ASP A 612 -11.47 -27.41 -8.06
C ASP A 612 -9.98 -27.36 -8.46
N GLN A 613 -9.50 -26.17 -8.83
CA GLN A 613 -8.19 -25.98 -9.43
C GLN A 613 -7.10 -25.75 -8.36
N PRO A 614 -5.91 -26.35 -8.49
CA PRO A 614 -4.82 -26.12 -7.55
C PRO A 614 -4.38 -24.65 -7.60
N VAL A 615 -4.43 -23.98 -6.46
CA VAL A 615 -3.78 -22.67 -6.31
C VAL A 615 -2.26 -22.89 -6.41
N SER A 616 -1.56 -22.03 -7.16
CA SER A 616 -0.10 -22.08 -7.18
C SER A 616 0.45 -21.81 -5.79
N LYS A 617 1.23 -22.74 -5.25
CA LYS A 617 1.85 -22.67 -3.91
C LYS A 617 0.87 -22.67 -2.72
N THR A 618 -0.32 -23.30 -2.77
CA THR A 618 -1.08 -23.55 -1.52
C THR A 618 -0.21 -24.37 -0.55
N PRO A 619 0.06 -23.90 0.68
CA PRO A 619 0.75 -24.71 1.69
C PRO A 619 -0.05 -25.99 2.01
N ASP A 620 0.64 -27.08 2.37
CA ASP A 620 -0.02 -28.38 2.54
C ASP A 620 -1.13 -28.38 3.61
N ALA A 621 -1.08 -27.43 4.56
CA ALA A 621 -2.11 -27.16 5.56
C ALA A 621 -3.45 -26.64 5.01
N GLU A 622 -3.52 -26.19 3.76
CA GLU A 622 -4.76 -25.73 3.12
C GLU A 622 -5.58 -26.89 2.56
N TRP A 623 -4.96 -28.01 2.17
CA TRP A 623 -5.67 -29.17 1.61
C TRP A 623 -6.69 -29.77 2.58
N GLY A 624 -6.38 -29.79 3.88
CA GLY A 624 -7.31 -30.25 4.92
C GLY A 624 -8.58 -29.40 4.97
N ARG A 625 -8.41 -28.07 5.07
CA ARG A 625 -9.51 -27.09 5.09
C ARG A 625 -10.31 -27.09 3.79
N HIS A 626 -9.64 -27.23 2.65
CA HIS A 626 -10.30 -27.41 1.36
C HIS A 626 -11.11 -28.72 1.32
N GLY A 627 -10.60 -29.80 1.89
CA GLY A 627 -11.33 -31.06 2.04
C GLY A 627 -12.58 -30.95 2.91
N GLU A 628 -12.49 -30.26 4.06
CA GLU A 628 -13.65 -29.94 4.92
C GLU A 628 -14.73 -29.13 4.18
N THR A 629 -14.32 -28.17 3.35
CA THR A 629 -15.21 -27.40 2.47
C THR A 629 -15.98 -28.32 1.52
N LEU A 630 -15.30 -29.22 0.81
CA LEU A 630 -15.94 -30.17 -0.13
C LEU A 630 -16.88 -31.15 0.58
N VAL A 631 -16.49 -31.67 1.75
CA VAL A 631 -17.32 -32.54 2.60
C VAL A 631 -18.60 -31.80 3.06
N SER A 632 -18.47 -30.53 3.45
CA SER A 632 -19.60 -29.70 3.89
C SER A 632 -20.58 -29.40 2.75
N MET A 633 -20.06 -29.11 1.55
CA MET A 633 -20.86 -28.95 0.33
C MET A 633 -21.62 -30.23 -0.02
N GLY A 634 -20.98 -31.40 0.13
CA GLY A 634 -21.55 -32.71 -0.12
C GLY A 634 -22.87 -32.97 0.62
N ILE A 635 -23.02 -32.45 1.85
CA ILE A 635 -24.27 -32.58 2.63
C ILE A 635 -25.43 -31.86 1.93
N SER A 636 -25.25 -30.62 1.44
CA SER A 636 -26.35 -29.90 0.78
C SER A 636 -26.69 -30.46 -0.60
N TYR A 637 -25.70 -31.00 -1.33
CA TYR A 637 -25.98 -31.77 -2.54
C TYR A 637 -26.76 -33.06 -2.24
N TRP A 638 -26.53 -33.68 -1.09
CA TRP A 638 -27.28 -34.87 -0.67
C TRP A 638 -28.73 -34.53 -0.34
N GLU A 639 -28.97 -33.54 0.51
CA GLU A 639 -30.32 -33.09 0.91
C GLU A 639 -31.17 -32.55 -0.25
N THR A 640 -30.53 -32.10 -1.34
CA THR A 640 -31.20 -31.68 -2.59
C THR A 640 -31.35 -32.79 -3.64
N GLY A 641 -30.97 -34.04 -3.31
CA GLY A 641 -31.15 -35.21 -4.17
C GLY A 641 -30.05 -35.44 -5.22
N GLN A 642 -28.98 -34.63 -5.23
CA GLN A 642 -27.82 -34.80 -6.11
C GLN A 642 -26.83 -35.85 -5.55
N HIS A 643 -27.34 -37.05 -5.23
CA HIS A 643 -26.65 -38.07 -4.45
C HIS A 643 -25.28 -38.49 -5.04
N GLU A 644 -25.16 -38.60 -6.37
CA GLU A 644 -23.89 -38.98 -7.02
C GLU A 644 -22.81 -37.89 -6.82
N LYS A 645 -23.17 -36.63 -7.06
CA LYS A 645 -22.31 -35.46 -6.82
C LYS A 645 -21.92 -35.37 -5.35
N ALA A 646 -22.87 -35.52 -4.44
CA ALA A 646 -22.64 -35.52 -2.99
C ALA A 646 -21.60 -36.56 -2.55
N VAL A 647 -21.74 -37.82 -3.00
CA VAL A 647 -20.80 -38.89 -2.66
C VAL A 647 -19.43 -38.65 -3.28
N ALA A 648 -19.36 -38.20 -4.54
CA ALA A 648 -18.09 -37.89 -5.21
C ALA A 648 -17.33 -36.75 -4.50
N LEU A 649 -18.02 -35.66 -4.19
CA LEU A 649 -17.46 -34.48 -3.53
C LEU A 649 -16.98 -34.80 -2.11
N THR A 650 -17.76 -35.60 -1.36
CA THR A 650 -17.40 -36.04 0.00
C THR A 650 -16.20 -36.98 -0.01
N LYS A 651 -16.10 -37.91 -0.99
CA LYS A 651 -14.92 -38.79 -1.16
C LYS A 651 -13.67 -37.98 -1.49
N ARG A 652 -13.76 -37.04 -2.43
CA ARG A 652 -12.65 -36.13 -2.78
C ARG A 652 -12.19 -35.32 -1.57
N GLY A 653 -13.12 -34.70 -0.84
CA GLY A 653 -12.79 -33.92 0.35
C GLY A 653 -12.11 -34.76 1.43
N LEU A 654 -12.61 -35.97 1.68
CA LEU A 654 -11.97 -36.95 2.57
C LEU A 654 -10.54 -37.28 2.14
N ASP A 655 -10.27 -37.48 0.84
CA ASP A 655 -8.93 -37.83 0.38
C ASP A 655 -7.91 -36.68 0.55
N LEU A 656 -8.37 -35.43 0.42
CA LEU A 656 -7.56 -34.25 0.77
C LEU A 656 -7.31 -34.13 2.27
N MET A 657 -8.32 -34.39 3.11
CA MET A 657 -8.16 -34.43 4.56
C MET A 657 -7.18 -35.53 4.98
N LYS A 658 -7.23 -36.73 4.36
CA LYS A 658 -6.24 -37.79 4.59
C LYS A 658 -4.82 -37.34 4.23
N ALA A 659 -4.65 -36.61 3.12
CA ALA A 659 -3.33 -36.08 2.75
C ALA A 659 -2.81 -35.08 3.79
N ALA A 660 -3.67 -34.19 4.29
CA ALA A 660 -3.31 -33.26 5.37
C ALA A 660 -2.97 -33.99 6.69
N VAL A 661 -3.72 -35.04 7.05
CA VAL A 661 -3.41 -35.89 8.21
C VAL A 661 -2.07 -36.60 8.04
N ALA A 662 -1.78 -37.14 6.85
CA ALA A 662 -0.50 -37.80 6.55
C ALA A 662 0.69 -36.82 6.57
N ALA A 663 0.45 -35.54 6.29
CA ALA A 663 1.43 -34.45 6.40
C ALA A 663 1.57 -33.90 7.84
N GLY A 664 0.81 -34.39 8.82
CA GLY A 664 0.80 -33.86 10.19
C GLY A 664 0.06 -32.53 10.37
N MET A 665 -0.65 -32.06 9.33
CA MET A 665 -1.33 -30.76 9.30
C MET A 665 -2.77 -30.79 9.83
N MET A 666 -3.30 -31.98 10.14
CA MET A 666 -4.68 -32.19 10.60
C MET A 666 -4.74 -33.39 11.56
N SER A 667 -5.57 -33.33 12.60
CA SER A 667 -5.79 -34.48 13.49
C SER A 667 -6.48 -35.63 12.75
N PRO A 668 -6.08 -36.90 12.93
CA PRO A 668 -6.82 -38.06 12.46
C PRO A 668 -8.31 -38.05 12.84
N ASP A 669 -8.67 -37.48 14.00
CA ASP A 669 -10.06 -37.36 14.47
C ASP A 669 -10.97 -36.65 13.45
N ALA A 670 -10.43 -35.68 12.70
CA ALA A 670 -11.17 -34.89 11.72
C ALA A 670 -11.73 -35.74 10.56
N LEU A 671 -11.14 -36.92 10.29
CA LEU A 671 -11.65 -37.85 9.28
C LEU A 671 -12.96 -38.54 9.70
N GLY A 672 -13.32 -38.50 10.99
CA GLY A 672 -14.52 -39.17 11.51
C GLY A 672 -15.81 -38.68 10.86
N VAL A 673 -15.98 -37.36 10.71
CA VAL A 673 -17.17 -36.74 10.12
C VAL A 673 -17.38 -37.14 8.64
N PRO A 674 -16.39 -37.01 7.73
CA PRO A 674 -16.58 -37.47 6.35
C PRO A 674 -16.80 -38.99 6.24
N TYR A 675 -16.19 -39.81 7.10
CA TYR A 675 -16.49 -41.24 7.14
C TYR A 675 -17.94 -41.52 7.59
N GLU A 676 -18.44 -40.83 8.62
CA GLU A 676 -19.83 -40.95 9.09
C GLU A 676 -20.83 -40.50 8.02
N ASN A 677 -20.55 -39.39 7.33
CA ASN A 677 -21.35 -38.91 6.20
C ASN A 677 -21.38 -39.95 5.06
N LEU A 678 -20.23 -40.47 4.64
CA LEU A 678 -20.16 -41.49 3.59
C LEU A 678 -20.83 -42.81 4.00
N ALA A 679 -20.76 -43.20 5.27
CA ALA A 679 -21.47 -44.37 5.78
C ALA A 679 -22.99 -44.21 5.67
N ALA A 680 -23.53 -43.05 6.07
CA ALA A 680 -24.94 -42.74 5.95
C ALA A 680 -25.40 -42.73 4.49
N MET A 681 -24.64 -42.06 3.61
CA MET A 681 -24.90 -42.01 2.17
C MET A 681 -24.89 -43.41 1.53
N GLN A 682 -23.84 -44.21 1.79
CA GLN A 682 -23.73 -45.55 1.21
C GLN A 682 -24.79 -46.51 1.73
N ARG A 683 -25.20 -46.40 3.00
CA ARG A 683 -26.32 -47.19 3.54
C ARG A 683 -27.64 -46.85 2.85
N HIS A 684 -27.90 -45.57 2.59
CA HIS A 684 -29.08 -45.14 1.85
C HIS A 684 -29.09 -45.62 0.38
N LEU A 685 -27.91 -45.68 -0.26
CA LEU A 685 -27.74 -46.26 -1.60
C LEU A 685 -27.79 -47.80 -1.64
N GLY A 686 -27.92 -48.48 -0.49
CA GLY A 686 -27.95 -49.94 -0.39
C GLY A 686 -26.57 -50.62 -0.36
N ASN A 687 -25.49 -49.85 -0.36
CA ASN A 687 -24.10 -50.33 -0.35
C ASN A 687 -23.63 -50.68 1.08
N VAL A 688 -24.34 -51.62 1.72
CA VAL A 688 -24.19 -51.94 3.16
C VAL A 688 -22.74 -52.26 3.56
N ALA A 689 -22.02 -53.05 2.75
CA ALA A 689 -20.64 -53.43 3.04
C ALA A 689 -19.66 -52.23 3.02
N GLU A 690 -19.88 -51.26 2.14
CA GLU A 690 -19.10 -50.01 2.14
C GLU A 690 -19.46 -49.13 3.35
N ALA A 691 -20.74 -49.05 3.71
CA ALA A 691 -21.17 -48.31 4.90
C ALA A 691 -20.52 -48.87 6.19
N GLU A 692 -20.57 -50.18 6.39
CA GLU A 692 -19.91 -50.85 7.53
C GLU A 692 -18.37 -50.71 7.51
N GLN A 693 -17.75 -50.50 6.35
CA GLN A 693 -16.32 -50.19 6.27
C GLN A 693 -16.06 -48.75 6.73
N MET A 694 -16.84 -47.78 6.25
CA MET A 694 -16.67 -46.38 6.63
C MET A 694 -16.97 -46.14 8.12
N GLU A 695 -17.95 -46.83 8.72
CA GLU A 695 -18.21 -46.76 10.17
C GLU A 695 -17.04 -47.26 11.02
N ARG A 696 -16.34 -48.31 10.57
CA ARG A 696 -15.11 -48.78 11.24
C ARG A 696 -14.01 -47.74 11.13
N LEU A 697 -13.79 -47.16 9.94
CA LEU A 697 -12.80 -46.10 9.75
C LEU A 697 -13.10 -44.83 10.58
N ALA A 698 -14.38 -44.49 10.77
CA ALA A 698 -14.80 -43.39 11.66
C ALA A 698 -14.57 -43.68 13.15
N ALA A 699 -14.69 -44.95 13.57
CA ALA A 699 -14.38 -45.37 14.93
C ALA A 699 -12.86 -45.42 15.18
N ASP A 700 -12.11 -45.96 14.22
CA ASP A 700 -10.64 -46.06 14.27
C ASP A 700 -9.98 -44.67 14.27
N SER A 701 -10.52 -43.71 13.52
CA SER A 701 -10.00 -42.34 13.47
C SER A 701 -10.13 -41.58 14.80
N LYS A 702 -11.08 -41.98 15.66
CA LYS A 702 -11.34 -41.44 17.01
C LYS A 702 -10.59 -42.20 18.12
N SER A 703 -9.67 -43.12 17.75
CA SER A 703 -9.03 -44.03 18.70
C SER A 703 -7.78 -43.43 19.39
N PRO A 704 -7.50 -43.76 20.67
CA PRO A 704 -6.28 -43.31 21.35
C PRO A 704 -4.97 -43.82 20.76
N GLU A 705 -5.00 -44.78 19.83
CA GLU A 705 -3.82 -45.28 19.13
C GLU A 705 -3.51 -44.44 17.88
N ALA A 706 -4.52 -43.95 17.17
CA ALA A 706 -4.34 -42.95 16.11
C ALA A 706 -3.65 -41.68 16.65
N ALA A 707 -4.06 -41.22 17.84
CA ALA A 707 -3.46 -40.08 18.53
C ALA A 707 -2.01 -40.28 19.04
N ARG A 708 -1.45 -41.51 18.97
CA ARG A 708 -0.09 -41.81 19.48
C ARG A 708 1.00 -41.70 18.43
N HIS A 709 0.69 -41.82 17.14
CA HIS A 709 1.72 -41.74 16.08
C HIS A 709 2.39 -40.35 16.01
N ASP A 710 1.64 -39.31 16.35
CA ASP A 710 2.08 -37.91 16.39
C ASP A 710 3.31 -37.68 17.30
N ASN A 711 3.38 -38.38 18.43
CA ASN A 711 4.41 -38.15 19.46
C ASN A 711 5.75 -38.88 19.20
N THR A 712 5.93 -39.49 18.03
CA THR A 712 7.15 -40.28 17.69
C THR A 712 7.95 -39.75 16.50
N ALA A 713 7.44 -38.78 15.74
CA ALA A 713 8.13 -38.23 14.56
C ALA A 713 9.29 -37.25 14.88
N GLY A 714 9.51 -36.90 16.15
CA GLY A 714 10.41 -35.81 16.57
C GLY A 714 11.78 -36.21 17.14
N LYS A 715 12.24 -37.46 17.03
CA LYS A 715 13.57 -37.87 17.53
C LYS A 715 14.48 -38.45 16.43
N PRO A 716 15.63 -37.84 16.12
CA PRO A 716 16.63 -38.47 15.28
C PRO A 716 17.20 -39.69 16.00
N ALA A 717 17.36 -40.80 15.28
CA ALA A 717 17.87 -42.04 15.85
C ALA A 717 19.35 -41.91 16.24
N GLU A 718 19.64 -41.90 17.55
CA GLU A 718 21.00 -42.05 18.06
C GLU A 718 21.59 -43.37 17.56
N THR A 719 22.53 -43.26 16.61
CA THR A 719 23.21 -44.41 16.03
C THR A 719 24.32 -44.86 16.98
N THR A 720 23.98 -45.70 17.95
CA THR A 720 24.95 -46.26 18.92
C THR A 720 25.96 -47.15 18.21
N ARG A 721 27.12 -46.60 17.83
CA ARG A 721 28.28 -47.41 17.43
C ARG A 721 28.89 -48.09 18.66
N ARG A 722 28.97 -49.42 18.61
CA ARG A 722 30.06 -50.20 19.20
C ARG A 722 31.14 -50.44 18.14
#